data_AF-M3V010-F1
#
_entry.id   AF-M3V010-F1
#
_cell.length_a   1.000
_cell.length_b   1.000
_cell.length_c   1.000
_cell.angle_alpha   90.00
_cell.angle_beta   90.00
_cell.angle_gamma   90.00
#
_symmetry.space_group_name_H-M   'P 1'
#
loop_
_entity.id
_entity.type
_entity.pdbx_description
1 polymer ?
#
loop_
_entity_poly.entity_id
_entity_poly.type
_entity_poly.pdbx_seq_one_letter_code
_entity_poly.pdbx_strand_id
1 'polypeptide(L)'
;MWDRNTYGNTIPIEVNSLGCRCFYGYNGIQSINIPTNISKIGNECFRECKSLTSINIPTSVSKIGDGCFYECSSLKSINIPSSISGLEESCFRRCSSLRSITIPPTISKLGDNCFRECISLRTINIPTSVIKIGDRCFGWCSLLPYINIPTSINELGYECFHMSTSLTKITLPETVMKFGERCFIFCTSLSVINIPRSITEIGNECFAHCSSLSEIDIPSTISKLGNKCFEDCLSLNKINIPSSVTIIGNNCFKNCISLTRIDIPSSVQLFGNDIFDGCTSLINTNSLITTQLFIDYSDKCTRLTSITIPTTISRLEQNHFSKYFLLKEVTLPTSITSLGNSCFSECISLNNIELPSSLIEIGTYCFEYCSSLTSITLPSFISKIGKWCFFKCSSLKSINIPTTIKEIDDWYFGACSSLTSVNIPSSVSKLGNYCFYECKSLTSISIPSTIKELWNNCFNICSSLTSINIPSSISKIGIECLFECTSLIEINIDNIQFIDDEKIYINEPILVSIEIPENLKLINKRNATKQNIDEFIFSSSINELGDNCFYNHQTLTSINIPTSINKLGCNCFYGCSSLTSITIPTSVIEIGQYCFYKCKALTTINIPISVSKIRDSCFECCSSLTSINIPTSISEMGNYCFSFCSSLTSITIPTSVIELPDGCFNDCTSLLSITLQSSVSALGNYCFNKCKSLKSINIQTSVSRIGVSCFNECQSLNNIKIPTSITLFGKSCFFNCGCEEELKRNTSIPRECFEK
;
A
#
# COMPACT_ATOMS: atom_id res chain seq x y z
N MET A 1 -59.65 -17.97 27.96
CA MET A 1 -58.38 -18.37 27.31
C MET A 1 -57.70 -19.35 28.24
N TRP A 2 -57.35 -20.55 27.77
CA TRP A 2 -56.81 -21.60 28.65
C TRP A 2 -55.30 -21.50 28.77
N ASP A 3 -54.76 -21.66 29.99
CA ASP A 3 -53.33 -21.73 30.30
C ASP A 3 -53.07 -23.03 31.07
N ARG A 4 -52.14 -23.84 30.57
CA ARG A 4 -51.72 -25.10 31.20
C ARG A 4 -51.29 -24.91 32.65
N ASN A 5 -50.61 -23.80 32.96
CA ASN A 5 -50.16 -23.51 34.32
C ASN A 5 -51.33 -23.36 35.30
N THR A 6 -52.53 -23.07 34.80
CA THR A 6 -53.75 -22.88 35.60
C THR A 6 -54.64 -24.13 35.63
N TYR A 7 -54.66 -24.95 34.57
CA TYR A 7 -55.67 -26.00 34.38
C TYR A 7 -55.14 -27.42 34.12
N GLY A 8 -53.82 -27.64 34.18
CA GLY A 8 -53.21 -28.97 34.02
C GLY A 8 -53.10 -29.42 32.56
N ASN A 9 -53.01 -30.73 32.30
CA ASN A 9 -52.69 -31.30 30.98
C ASN A 9 -53.92 -31.70 30.14
N THR A 10 -55.13 -31.65 30.69
CA THR A 10 -56.38 -31.98 30.00
C THR A 10 -57.13 -30.71 29.67
N ILE A 11 -57.44 -30.47 28.39
CA ILE A 11 -58.18 -29.29 27.93
C ILE A 11 -59.66 -29.43 28.35
N PRO A 12 -60.19 -28.57 29.24
CA PRO A 12 -61.59 -28.61 29.68
C PRO A 12 -62.58 -28.30 28.55
N ILE A 13 -63.80 -28.81 28.67
CA ILE A 13 -64.86 -28.67 27.65
C ILE A 13 -65.39 -27.22 27.53
N GLU A 14 -65.12 -26.38 28.52
CA GLU A 14 -65.52 -24.96 28.55
C GLU A 14 -64.54 -24.06 27.75
N VAL A 15 -63.42 -24.61 27.29
CA VAL A 15 -62.37 -23.85 26.59
C VAL A 15 -62.65 -23.78 25.09
N ASN A 16 -62.85 -22.57 24.57
CA ASN A 16 -63.11 -22.36 23.14
C ASN A 16 -61.87 -21.94 22.31
N SER A 17 -60.71 -21.76 22.94
CA SER A 17 -59.45 -21.38 22.26
C SER A 17 -58.22 -21.65 23.14
N LEU A 18 -57.12 -22.08 22.53
CA LEU A 18 -55.80 -22.09 23.16
C LEU A 18 -55.12 -20.73 22.98
N GLY A 19 -54.66 -20.14 24.07
CA GLY A 19 -53.97 -18.84 24.09
C GLY A 19 -52.54 -18.87 23.56
N CYS A 20 -51.86 -17.73 23.71
CA CYS A 20 -50.43 -17.62 23.41
C CYS A 20 -49.61 -18.44 24.42
N ARG A 21 -48.60 -19.18 23.96
CA ARG A 21 -47.63 -19.93 24.79
C ARG A 21 -48.21 -20.98 25.75
N CYS A 22 -49.43 -21.48 25.54
CA CYS A 22 -50.10 -22.38 26.49
C CYS A 22 -49.33 -23.65 26.86
N PHE A 23 -48.58 -24.23 25.93
CA PHE A 23 -47.74 -25.41 26.13
C PHE A 23 -46.26 -25.10 25.93
N TYR A 24 -45.86 -23.83 25.96
CA TYR A 24 -44.48 -23.41 25.69
C TYR A 24 -43.47 -24.20 26.55
N GLY A 25 -42.46 -24.78 25.91
CA GLY A 25 -41.36 -25.52 26.53
C GLY A 25 -41.78 -26.83 27.20
N TYR A 26 -43.04 -27.26 27.08
CA TYR A 26 -43.52 -28.42 27.81
C TYR A 26 -43.15 -29.73 27.10
N ASN A 27 -42.20 -30.46 27.70
CA ASN A 27 -41.66 -31.71 27.15
C ASN A 27 -42.34 -32.97 27.69
N GLY A 28 -43.44 -32.84 28.46
CA GLY A 28 -44.19 -33.99 28.98
C GLY A 28 -45.25 -34.55 28.01
N ILE A 29 -45.52 -33.87 26.88
CA ILE A 29 -46.53 -34.29 25.90
C ILE A 29 -45.85 -34.99 24.74
N GLN A 30 -46.17 -36.27 24.54
CA GLN A 30 -45.77 -37.02 23.36
C GLN A 30 -46.81 -36.94 22.25
N SER A 31 -48.10 -36.87 22.60
CA SER A 31 -49.21 -36.67 21.67
C SER A 31 -50.32 -35.87 22.31
N ILE A 32 -51.04 -35.08 21.51
CA ILE A 32 -52.21 -34.31 21.97
C ILE A 32 -53.33 -34.34 20.94
N ASN A 33 -54.55 -34.59 21.40
CA ASN A 33 -55.77 -34.47 20.62
C ASN A 33 -56.46 -33.17 21.01
N ILE A 34 -56.56 -32.23 20.07
CA ILE A 34 -57.23 -30.95 20.32
C ILE A 34 -58.76 -31.18 20.26
N PRO A 35 -59.53 -30.83 21.31
CA PRO A 35 -60.98 -30.98 21.32
C PRO A 35 -61.72 -30.13 20.27
N THR A 36 -62.89 -30.59 19.82
CA THR A 36 -63.69 -29.96 18.74
C THR A 36 -64.37 -28.63 19.10
N ASN A 37 -64.42 -28.26 20.38
CA ASN A 37 -64.86 -26.95 20.86
C ASN A 37 -63.77 -25.87 20.67
N ILE A 38 -62.52 -26.25 20.40
CA ILE A 38 -61.43 -25.29 20.15
C ILE A 38 -61.57 -24.69 18.76
N SER A 39 -61.68 -23.35 18.72
CA SER A 39 -61.82 -22.58 17.48
C SER A 39 -60.50 -21.98 16.96
N LYS A 40 -59.49 -21.81 17.83
CA LYS A 40 -58.22 -21.14 17.53
C LYS A 40 -57.07 -21.67 18.41
N ILE A 41 -55.87 -21.70 17.85
CA ILE A 41 -54.61 -21.98 18.55
C ILE A 41 -53.72 -20.73 18.45
N GLY A 42 -53.34 -20.17 19.60
CA GLY A 42 -52.58 -18.93 19.70
C GLY A 42 -51.11 -19.05 19.31
N ASN A 43 -50.43 -17.90 19.28
CA ASN A 43 -49.02 -17.80 18.93
C ASN A 43 -48.14 -18.59 19.91
N GLU A 44 -47.11 -19.25 19.40
CA GLU A 44 -46.13 -20.04 20.16
C GLU A 44 -46.74 -21.09 21.09
N CYS A 45 -47.98 -21.52 20.81
CA CYS A 45 -48.75 -22.37 21.72
C CYS A 45 -48.02 -23.67 22.07
N PHE A 46 -47.37 -24.33 21.12
CA PHE A 46 -46.58 -25.56 21.33
C PHE A 46 -45.09 -25.33 21.11
N ARG A 47 -44.61 -24.09 21.18
CA ARG A 47 -43.20 -23.79 20.96
C ARG A 47 -42.32 -24.55 21.96
N GLU A 48 -41.23 -25.14 21.50
CA GLU A 48 -40.27 -25.94 22.28
C GLU A 48 -40.88 -27.18 22.98
N CYS A 49 -42.01 -27.70 22.49
CA CYS A 49 -42.53 -29.02 22.88
C CYS A 49 -41.70 -30.15 22.24
N LYS A 50 -40.45 -30.33 22.67
CA LYS A 50 -39.45 -31.21 22.03
C LYS A 50 -39.84 -32.68 22.01
N SER A 51 -40.69 -33.14 22.93
CA SER A 51 -41.19 -34.51 22.99
C SER A 51 -42.42 -34.78 22.11
N LEU A 52 -43.06 -33.75 21.55
CA LEU A 52 -44.30 -33.89 20.79
C LEU A 52 -44.05 -34.62 19.47
N THR A 53 -44.58 -35.83 19.34
CA THR A 53 -44.43 -36.69 18.16
C THR A 53 -45.60 -36.62 17.20
N SER A 54 -46.81 -36.36 17.71
CA SER A 54 -48.05 -36.25 16.93
C SER A 54 -49.04 -35.27 17.56
N ILE A 55 -49.81 -34.59 16.73
CA ILE A 55 -50.90 -33.72 17.17
C ILE A 55 -52.06 -33.85 16.18
N ASN A 56 -53.27 -33.99 16.70
CA ASN A 56 -54.50 -34.00 15.91
C ASN A 56 -55.25 -32.68 16.11
N ILE A 57 -55.37 -31.90 15.04
CA ILE A 57 -56.07 -30.60 15.02
C ILE A 57 -57.41 -30.79 14.29
N PRO A 58 -58.56 -30.57 14.95
CA PRO A 58 -59.88 -30.72 14.34
C PRO A 58 -60.19 -29.55 13.40
N THR A 59 -61.16 -29.77 12.50
CA THR A 59 -61.64 -28.76 11.53
C THR A 59 -62.38 -27.59 12.18
N SER A 60 -62.68 -27.64 13.48
CA SER A 60 -63.19 -26.51 14.25
C SER A 60 -62.15 -25.39 14.40
N VAL A 61 -60.85 -25.72 14.32
CA VAL A 61 -59.77 -24.75 14.44
C VAL A 61 -59.63 -23.97 13.14
N SER A 62 -59.94 -22.67 13.20
CA SER A 62 -59.88 -21.74 12.07
C SER A 62 -58.55 -20.99 11.94
N LYS A 63 -57.70 -21.02 12.97
CA LYS A 63 -56.41 -20.31 13.00
C LYS A 63 -55.35 -21.04 13.82
N ILE A 64 -54.14 -21.10 13.28
CA ILE A 64 -52.88 -21.47 13.96
C ILE A 64 -52.00 -20.22 14.00
N GLY A 65 -51.56 -19.82 15.19
CA GLY A 65 -50.77 -18.61 15.39
C GLY A 65 -49.29 -18.72 14.99
N ASP A 66 -48.60 -17.58 15.00
CA ASP A 66 -47.16 -17.47 14.70
C ASP A 66 -46.33 -18.37 15.62
N GLY A 67 -45.35 -19.08 15.07
CA GLY A 67 -44.41 -19.91 15.83
C GLY A 67 -45.06 -21.06 16.58
N CYS A 68 -46.30 -21.44 16.25
CA CYS A 68 -47.09 -22.38 17.04
C CYS A 68 -46.37 -23.70 17.33
N PHE A 69 -45.63 -24.27 16.37
CA PHE A 69 -44.86 -25.50 16.53
C PHE A 69 -43.34 -25.28 16.44
N TYR A 70 -42.87 -24.05 16.69
CA TYR A 70 -41.45 -23.74 16.68
C TYR A 70 -40.67 -24.69 17.60
N GLU A 71 -39.61 -25.33 17.11
CA GLU A 71 -38.74 -26.25 17.87
C GLU A 71 -39.48 -27.46 18.49
N CYS A 72 -40.59 -27.90 17.88
CA CYS A 72 -41.18 -29.22 18.11
C CYS A 72 -40.31 -30.31 17.46
N SER A 73 -39.12 -30.55 17.99
CA SER A 73 -38.05 -31.32 17.34
C SER A 73 -38.38 -32.80 17.09
N SER A 74 -39.32 -33.40 17.83
CA SER A 74 -39.74 -34.80 17.64
C SER A 74 -40.95 -34.98 16.71
N LEU A 75 -41.55 -33.89 16.22
CA LEU A 75 -42.76 -33.96 15.39
C LEU A 75 -42.43 -34.52 14.02
N LYS A 76 -42.95 -35.71 13.70
CA LYS A 76 -42.61 -36.44 12.46
C LYS A 76 -43.52 -36.10 11.28
N SER A 77 -44.79 -35.86 11.57
CA SER A 77 -45.84 -35.46 10.63
C SER A 77 -46.93 -34.69 11.36
N ILE A 78 -47.67 -33.89 10.63
CA ILE A 78 -48.83 -33.14 11.11
C ILE A 78 -49.85 -33.02 10.00
N ASN A 79 -51.13 -33.20 10.34
CA ASN A 79 -52.24 -32.96 9.43
C ASN A 79 -52.79 -31.55 9.69
N ILE A 80 -52.68 -30.67 8.70
CA ILE A 80 -53.27 -29.32 8.77
C ILE A 80 -54.73 -29.43 8.31
N PRO A 81 -55.72 -29.02 9.13
CA PRO A 81 -57.11 -29.12 8.74
C PRO A 81 -57.45 -28.10 7.64
N SER A 82 -58.43 -28.43 6.80
CA SER A 82 -58.89 -27.57 5.69
C SER A 82 -59.54 -26.26 6.13
N SER A 83 -59.80 -26.08 7.41
CA SER A 83 -60.29 -24.83 8.00
C SER A 83 -59.21 -23.74 8.13
N ILE A 84 -57.93 -24.06 7.92
CA ILE A 84 -56.81 -23.12 8.01
C ILE A 84 -56.55 -22.46 6.66
N SER A 85 -56.41 -21.14 6.65
CA SER A 85 -56.20 -20.31 5.45
C SER A 85 -54.75 -19.89 5.19
N GLY A 86 -53.85 -20.07 6.16
CA GLY A 86 -52.45 -19.66 6.08
C GLY A 86 -51.58 -20.36 7.12
N LEU A 87 -50.31 -20.59 6.80
CA LEU A 87 -49.29 -20.97 7.77
C LEU A 87 -48.46 -19.73 8.08
N GLU A 88 -48.55 -19.25 9.31
CA GLU A 88 -47.97 -17.96 9.69
C GLU A 88 -46.46 -18.05 9.98
N GLU A 89 -45.86 -16.96 10.43
CA GLU A 89 -44.42 -16.84 10.64
C GLU A 89 -43.89 -17.96 11.55
N SER A 90 -42.78 -18.59 11.17
CA SER A 90 -42.05 -19.59 11.95
C SER A 90 -42.88 -20.80 12.43
N CYS A 91 -44.05 -21.05 11.83
CA CYS A 91 -45.03 -22.04 12.33
C CYS A 91 -44.41 -23.43 12.61
N PHE A 92 -43.50 -23.92 11.76
CA PHE A 92 -42.80 -25.20 11.90
C PHE A 92 -41.27 -25.06 11.95
N ARG A 93 -40.75 -23.86 12.27
CA ARG A 93 -39.31 -23.64 12.34
C ARG A 93 -38.67 -24.61 13.34
N ARG A 94 -37.54 -25.24 13.00
CA ARG A 94 -36.82 -26.23 13.82
C ARG A 94 -37.64 -27.48 14.19
N CYS A 95 -38.68 -27.83 13.44
CA CYS A 95 -39.28 -29.16 13.49
C CYS A 95 -38.35 -30.19 12.83
N SER A 96 -37.22 -30.48 13.48
CA SER A 96 -36.08 -31.20 12.89
C SER A 96 -36.37 -32.66 12.51
N SER A 97 -37.41 -33.29 13.08
CA SER A 97 -37.86 -34.65 12.71
C SER A 97 -38.96 -34.68 11.64
N LEU A 98 -39.47 -33.54 11.18
CA LEU A 98 -40.58 -33.47 10.23
C LEU A 98 -40.11 -33.99 8.87
N ARG A 99 -40.65 -35.14 8.44
CA ARG A 99 -40.21 -35.81 7.19
C ARG A 99 -41.01 -35.38 5.97
N SER A 100 -42.30 -35.14 6.16
CA SER A 100 -43.21 -34.67 5.14
C SER A 100 -44.36 -33.91 5.79
N ILE A 101 -44.97 -33.00 5.03
CA ILE A 101 -46.17 -32.28 5.42
C ILE A 101 -47.05 -32.10 4.18
N THR A 102 -48.35 -32.31 4.35
CA THR A 102 -49.34 -32.04 3.30
C THR A 102 -49.95 -30.67 3.56
N ILE A 103 -49.75 -29.75 2.62
CA ILE A 103 -50.33 -28.41 2.68
C ILE A 103 -51.71 -28.46 2.00
N PRO A 104 -52.82 -28.21 2.73
CA PRO A 104 -54.15 -28.25 2.13
C PRO A 104 -54.36 -27.08 1.15
N PRO A 105 -55.24 -27.24 0.14
CA PRO A 105 -55.49 -26.22 -0.89
C PRO A 105 -56.22 -24.97 -0.37
N THR A 106 -56.49 -24.89 0.93
CA THR A 106 -57.04 -23.72 1.60
C THR A 106 -55.94 -22.74 2.06
N ILE A 107 -54.68 -23.18 2.09
CA ILE A 107 -53.54 -22.33 2.46
C ILE A 107 -53.20 -21.38 1.31
N SER A 108 -53.25 -20.08 1.61
CA SER A 108 -52.93 -18.99 0.67
C SER A 108 -51.51 -18.45 0.81
N LYS A 109 -50.86 -18.65 1.96
CA LYS A 109 -49.53 -18.10 2.27
C LYS A 109 -48.74 -19.05 3.16
N LEU A 110 -47.43 -19.15 2.87
CA LEU A 110 -46.42 -19.68 3.80
C LEU A 110 -45.63 -18.50 4.38
N GLY A 111 -45.67 -18.33 5.69
CA GLY A 111 -45.01 -17.22 6.39
C GLY A 111 -43.49 -17.31 6.41
N ASP A 112 -42.86 -16.23 6.87
CA ASP A 112 -41.40 -16.16 6.96
C ASP A 112 -40.89 -17.23 7.92
N ASN A 113 -39.78 -17.87 7.58
CA ASN A 113 -39.18 -18.97 8.34
C ASN A 113 -40.10 -20.19 8.59
N CYS A 114 -41.24 -20.33 7.91
CA CYS A 114 -42.28 -21.32 8.24
C CYS A 114 -41.73 -22.75 8.39
N PHE A 115 -40.85 -23.20 7.51
CA PHE A 115 -40.20 -24.53 7.54
C PHE A 115 -38.68 -24.45 7.73
N ARG A 116 -38.17 -23.33 8.25
CA ARG A 116 -36.73 -23.13 8.42
C ARG A 116 -36.16 -24.16 9.40
N GLU A 117 -34.99 -24.73 9.09
CA GLU A 117 -34.33 -25.76 9.90
C GLU A 117 -35.18 -27.05 10.08
N CYS A 118 -36.11 -27.33 9.17
CA CYS A 118 -36.75 -28.65 9.04
C CYS A 118 -35.79 -29.64 8.36
N ILE A 119 -34.68 -29.95 9.03
CA ILE A 119 -33.54 -30.69 8.45
C ILE A 119 -33.89 -32.10 7.94
N SER A 120 -34.97 -32.73 8.43
CA SER A 120 -35.42 -34.06 7.98
C SER A 120 -36.45 -34.03 6.85
N LEU A 121 -36.86 -32.85 6.36
CA LEU A 121 -37.92 -32.72 5.36
C LEU A 121 -37.44 -33.29 4.02
N ARG A 122 -38.12 -34.32 3.53
CA ARG A 122 -37.78 -35.01 2.28
C ARG A 122 -38.72 -34.68 1.13
N THR A 123 -39.98 -34.38 1.44
CA THR A 123 -40.99 -34.02 0.45
C THR A 123 -41.94 -32.96 1.00
N ILE A 124 -42.29 -32.01 0.16
CA ILE A 124 -43.36 -31.05 0.40
C ILE A 124 -44.03 -30.69 -0.92
N ASN A 125 -45.35 -30.72 -0.94
CA ASN A 125 -46.15 -30.30 -2.09
C ASN A 125 -46.80 -28.96 -1.75
N ILE A 126 -46.48 -27.92 -2.51
CA ILE A 126 -47.07 -26.58 -2.35
C ILE A 126 -48.25 -26.48 -3.34
N PRO A 127 -49.51 -26.36 -2.87
CA PRO A 127 -50.66 -26.23 -3.75
C PRO A 127 -50.70 -24.87 -4.46
N THR A 128 -51.39 -24.81 -5.60
CA THR A 128 -51.58 -23.57 -6.40
C THR A 128 -52.40 -22.49 -5.69
N SER A 129 -53.01 -22.80 -4.55
CA SER A 129 -53.65 -21.81 -3.68
C SER A 129 -52.63 -20.90 -3.00
N VAL A 130 -51.39 -21.33 -2.83
CA VAL A 130 -50.33 -20.55 -2.18
C VAL A 130 -49.85 -19.48 -3.14
N ILE A 131 -50.10 -18.21 -2.82
CA ILE A 131 -49.70 -17.05 -3.63
C ILE A 131 -48.40 -16.39 -3.14
N LYS A 132 -47.92 -16.76 -1.94
CA LYS A 132 -46.70 -16.18 -1.34
C LYS A 132 -45.93 -17.21 -0.50
N ILE A 133 -44.62 -17.27 -0.70
CA ILE A 133 -43.64 -17.97 0.14
C ILE A 133 -42.78 -16.90 0.83
N GLY A 134 -42.76 -16.92 2.17
CA GLY A 134 -42.03 -15.95 2.99
C GLY A 134 -40.51 -16.10 2.97
N ASP A 135 -39.82 -15.11 3.53
CA ASP A 135 -38.37 -15.09 3.64
C ASP A 135 -37.86 -16.26 4.47
N ARG A 136 -36.75 -16.88 4.06
CA ARG A 136 -36.13 -18.04 4.74
C ARG A 136 -37.06 -19.23 4.95
N CYS A 137 -38.20 -19.30 4.25
CA CYS A 137 -39.24 -20.30 4.51
C CYS A 137 -38.72 -21.73 4.49
N PHE A 138 -37.81 -22.07 3.56
CA PHE A 138 -37.19 -23.39 3.43
C PHE A 138 -35.68 -23.38 3.72
N GLY A 139 -35.17 -22.36 4.41
CA GLY A 139 -33.75 -22.31 4.77
C GLY A 139 -33.37 -23.48 5.68
N TRP A 140 -32.20 -24.07 5.48
CA TRP A 140 -31.67 -25.21 6.24
C TRP A 140 -32.54 -26.48 6.14
N CYS A 141 -33.30 -26.65 5.06
CA CYS A 141 -33.99 -27.91 4.72
C CYS A 141 -33.01 -28.91 4.08
N SER A 142 -31.99 -29.33 4.83
CA SER A 142 -30.79 -29.98 4.29
C SER A 142 -30.99 -31.37 3.68
N LEU A 143 -32.13 -32.04 3.88
CA LEU A 143 -32.47 -33.33 3.25
C LEU A 143 -33.54 -33.26 2.16
N LEU A 144 -33.97 -32.06 1.75
CA LEU A 144 -34.97 -31.87 0.70
C LEU A 144 -34.30 -31.97 -0.68
N PRO A 145 -34.54 -33.03 -1.48
CA PRO A 145 -33.79 -33.26 -2.71
C PRO A 145 -34.33 -32.48 -3.91
N TYR A 146 -35.64 -32.19 -3.91
CA TYR A 146 -36.31 -31.39 -4.94
C TYR A 146 -37.52 -30.65 -4.36
N ILE A 147 -37.92 -29.57 -5.03
CA ILE A 147 -39.15 -28.84 -4.72
C ILE A 147 -39.77 -28.27 -6.01
N ASN A 148 -41.11 -28.29 -6.08
CA ASN A 148 -41.88 -27.71 -7.19
C ASN A 148 -42.57 -26.44 -6.73
N ILE A 149 -42.23 -25.31 -7.33
CA ILE A 149 -42.87 -24.02 -7.06
C ILE A 149 -44.13 -23.89 -7.94
N PRO A 150 -45.32 -23.60 -7.37
CA PRO A 150 -46.55 -23.53 -8.15
C PRO A 150 -46.66 -22.21 -8.94
N THR A 151 -47.42 -22.24 -10.03
CA THR A 151 -47.64 -21.10 -10.98
C THR A 151 -48.31 -19.88 -10.35
N SER A 152 -48.76 -19.97 -9.11
CA SER A 152 -49.32 -18.86 -8.33
C SER A 152 -48.26 -17.97 -7.67
N ILE A 153 -46.99 -18.39 -7.66
CA ILE A 153 -45.88 -17.67 -7.03
C ILE A 153 -45.20 -16.70 -8.00
N ASN A 154 -45.01 -15.45 -7.55
CA ASN A 154 -44.35 -14.39 -8.31
C ASN A 154 -42.94 -14.04 -7.81
N GLU A 155 -42.60 -14.39 -6.58
CA GLU A 155 -41.30 -14.04 -5.95
C GLU A 155 -40.87 -15.14 -4.98
N LEU A 156 -39.56 -15.42 -4.96
CA LEU A 156 -38.91 -16.19 -3.90
C LEU A 156 -38.19 -15.21 -2.96
N GLY A 157 -38.52 -15.25 -1.68
CA GLY A 157 -38.02 -14.29 -0.69
C GLY A 157 -36.53 -14.41 -0.35
N TYR A 158 -36.04 -13.49 0.47
CA TYR A 158 -34.65 -13.46 0.96
C TYR A 158 -34.28 -14.79 1.64
N GLU A 159 -33.14 -15.39 1.26
CA GLU A 159 -32.64 -16.67 1.80
C GLU A 159 -33.65 -17.85 1.76
N CYS A 160 -34.64 -17.84 0.84
CA CYS A 160 -35.74 -18.80 0.83
C CYS A 160 -35.27 -20.28 0.89
N PHE A 161 -34.16 -20.63 0.23
CA PHE A 161 -33.58 -21.98 0.19
C PHE A 161 -32.14 -22.05 0.73
N HIS A 162 -31.66 -21.04 1.47
CA HIS A 162 -30.32 -21.01 2.07
C HIS A 162 -29.95 -22.33 2.77
N MET A 163 -28.76 -22.92 2.50
CA MET A 163 -28.25 -24.15 3.15
C MET A 163 -29.13 -25.40 2.91
N SER A 164 -29.91 -25.42 1.81
CA SER A 164 -30.62 -26.63 1.35
C SER A 164 -29.65 -27.56 0.63
N THR A 165 -28.70 -28.12 1.37
CA THR A 165 -27.51 -28.79 0.81
C THR A 165 -27.80 -30.01 -0.05
N SER A 166 -28.92 -30.74 0.17
CA SER A 166 -29.33 -31.87 -0.69
C SER A 166 -30.18 -31.45 -1.91
N LEU A 167 -30.54 -30.17 -2.06
CA LEU A 167 -31.41 -29.72 -3.15
C LEU A 167 -30.66 -29.85 -4.49
N THR A 168 -31.03 -30.86 -5.27
CA THR A 168 -30.42 -31.14 -6.59
C THR A 168 -31.16 -30.47 -7.74
N LYS A 169 -32.47 -30.27 -7.59
CA LYS A 169 -33.35 -29.72 -8.62
C LYS A 169 -34.47 -28.89 -8.01
N ILE A 170 -34.74 -27.74 -8.61
CA ILE A 170 -35.93 -26.93 -8.33
C ILE A 170 -36.69 -26.68 -9.64
N THR A 171 -38.02 -26.86 -9.62
CA THR A 171 -38.88 -26.53 -10.76
C THR A 171 -39.51 -25.17 -10.51
N LEU A 172 -39.22 -24.20 -11.38
CA LEU A 172 -39.71 -22.82 -11.30
C LEU A 172 -40.72 -22.53 -12.43
N PRO A 173 -41.86 -21.89 -12.15
CA PRO A 173 -42.82 -21.46 -13.16
C PRO A 173 -42.41 -20.12 -13.78
N GLU A 174 -42.91 -19.84 -14.99
CA GLU A 174 -42.70 -18.56 -15.71
C GLU A 174 -43.36 -17.34 -15.02
N THR A 175 -44.06 -17.52 -13.90
CA THR A 175 -44.63 -16.43 -13.11
C THR A 175 -43.62 -15.81 -12.13
N VAL A 176 -42.52 -16.50 -11.80
CA VAL A 176 -41.51 -15.98 -10.86
C VAL A 176 -40.70 -14.87 -11.51
N MET A 177 -40.89 -13.63 -11.05
CA MET A 177 -40.23 -12.44 -11.60
C MET A 177 -38.94 -12.06 -10.86
N LYS A 178 -38.72 -12.58 -9.64
CA LYS A 178 -37.61 -12.16 -8.78
C LYS A 178 -37.12 -13.27 -7.85
N PHE A 179 -35.79 -13.36 -7.72
CA PHE A 179 -35.11 -14.06 -6.64
C PHE A 179 -34.64 -13.04 -5.59
N GLY A 180 -34.99 -13.26 -4.33
CA GLY A 180 -34.44 -12.50 -3.21
C GLY A 180 -32.93 -12.70 -3.06
N GLU A 181 -32.26 -11.77 -2.37
CA GLU A 181 -30.84 -11.92 -2.07
C GLU A 181 -30.60 -13.23 -1.30
N ARG A 182 -29.46 -13.88 -1.59
CA ARG A 182 -29.05 -15.15 -0.96
C ARG A 182 -30.06 -16.30 -1.11
N CYS A 183 -30.99 -16.25 -2.07
CA CYS A 183 -32.08 -17.23 -2.20
C CYS A 183 -31.60 -18.69 -2.20
N PHE A 184 -30.50 -19.00 -2.89
CA PHE A 184 -29.91 -20.35 -3.00
C PHE A 184 -28.50 -20.46 -2.42
N ILE A 185 -28.08 -19.55 -1.53
CA ILE A 185 -26.72 -19.57 -0.97
C ILE A 185 -26.46 -20.91 -0.25
N PHE A 186 -25.29 -21.51 -0.48
CA PHE A 186 -24.90 -22.84 0.05
C PHE A 186 -25.84 -24.00 -0.33
N CYS A 187 -26.57 -23.91 -1.44
CA CYS A 187 -27.21 -25.07 -2.06
C CYS A 187 -26.16 -25.93 -2.79
N THR A 188 -25.31 -26.61 -2.02
CA THR A 188 -24.07 -27.24 -2.51
C THR A 188 -24.30 -28.34 -3.55
N SER A 189 -25.43 -29.06 -3.52
CA SER A 189 -25.77 -30.11 -4.50
C SER A 189 -26.62 -29.64 -5.68
N LEU A 190 -26.98 -28.35 -5.75
CA LEU A 190 -27.76 -27.82 -6.87
C LEU A 190 -26.88 -27.81 -8.12
N SER A 191 -27.15 -28.70 -9.08
CA SER A 191 -26.31 -28.88 -10.25
C SER A 191 -26.80 -28.14 -11.50
N VAL A 192 -28.12 -28.01 -11.65
CA VAL A 192 -28.77 -27.31 -12.75
C VAL A 192 -29.99 -26.56 -12.23
N ILE A 193 -30.17 -25.32 -12.69
CA ILE A 193 -31.37 -24.53 -12.47
C ILE A 193 -31.78 -23.83 -13.77
N ASN A 194 -33.03 -23.99 -14.16
CA ASN A 194 -33.60 -23.26 -15.29
C ASN A 194 -34.22 -21.96 -14.76
N ILE A 195 -33.57 -20.83 -15.01
CA ILE A 195 -34.08 -19.51 -14.63
C ILE A 195 -35.26 -19.15 -15.56
N PRO A 196 -36.46 -18.86 -15.02
CA PRO A 196 -37.60 -18.40 -15.82
C PRO A 196 -37.30 -17.14 -16.64
N ARG A 197 -37.91 -17.01 -17.82
CA ARG A 197 -37.71 -15.85 -18.71
C ARG A 197 -38.36 -14.57 -18.20
N SER A 198 -39.18 -14.65 -17.15
CA SER A 198 -39.80 -13.50 -16.50
C SER A 198 -38.92 -12.84 -15.44
N ILE A 199 -37.78 -13.43 -15.08
CA ILE A 199 -36.88 -12.87 -14.06
C ILE A 199 -36.16 -11.63 -14.59
N THR A 200 -36.24 -10.53 -13.84
CA THR A 200 -35.63 -9.25 -14.22
C THR A 200 -34.32 -8.95 -13.50
N GLU A 201 -34.04 -9.61 -12.38
CA GLU A 201 -32.84 -9.39 -11.57
C GLU A 201 -32.41 -10.67 -10.83
N ILE A 202 -31.09 -10.91 -10.75
CA ILE A 202 -30.50 -11.86 -9.81
C ILE A 202 -29.75 -11.08 -8.74
N GLY A 203 -30.27 -11.15 -7.51
CA GLY A 203 -29.77 -10.38 -6.36
C GLY A 203 -28.40 -10.82 -5.86
N ASN A 204 -27.87 -10.08 -4.87
CA ASN A 204 -26.58 -10.36 -4.25
C ASN A 204 -26.53 -11.78 -3.66
N GLU A 205 -25.40 -12.46 -3.85
CA GLU A 205 -25.10 -13.79 -3.30
C GLU A 205 -26.14 -14.88 -3.61
N CYS A 206 -26.97 -14.69 -4.65
CA CYS A 206 -28.12 -15.55 -4.92
C CYS A 206 -27.75 -17.03 -5.10
N PHE A 207 -26.64 -17.31 -5.78
CA PHE A 207 -26.11 -18.67 -6.02
C PHE A 207 -24.72 -18.88 -5.40
N ALA A 208 -24.31 -18.05 -4.43
CA ALA A 208 -23.00 -18.21 -3.79
C ALA A 208 -22.88 -19.59 -3.10
N HIS A 209 -21.71 -20.22 -3.23
CA HIS A 209 -21.39 -21.55 -2.74
C HIS A 209 -22.29 -22.69 -3.29
N CYS A 210 -22.92 -22.50 -4.46
CA CYS A 210 -23.55 -23.59 -5.21
C CYS A 210 -22.47 -24.46 -5.90
N SER A 211 -21.69 -25.20 -5.10
CA SER A 211 -20.47 -25.88 -5.54
C SER A 211 -20.66 -26.91 -6.67
N SER A 212 -21.84 -27.52 -6.80
CA SER A 212 -22.17 -28.47 -7.87
C SER A 212 -22.78 -27.84 -9.13
N LEU A 213 -23.11 -26.54 -9.12
CA LEU A 213 -23.73 -25.87 -10.25
C LEU A 213 -22.74 -25.84 -11.43
N SER A 214 -23.05 -26.59 -12.49
CA SER A 214 -22.11 -26.78 -13.61
C SER A 214 -22.37 -25.85 -14.79
N GLU A 215 -23.64 -25.53 -15.02
CA GLU A 215 -24.10 -24.67 -16.11
C GLU A 215 -25.28 -23.82 -15.64
N ILE A 216 -25.31 -22.57 -16.10
CA ILE A 216 -26.46 -21.68 -15.90
C ILE A 216 -26.64 -20.74 -17.10
N ASP A 217 -27.87 -20.67 -17.60
CA ASP A 217 -28.28 -19.75 -18.65
C ASP A 217 -28.96 -18.53 -18.04
N ILE A 218 -28.40 -17.34 -18.27
CA ILE A 218 -28.97 -16.07 -17.79
C ILE A 218 -29.97 -15.56 -18.85
N PRO A 219 -31.28 -15.39 -18.54
CA PRO A 219 -32.26 -14.90 -19.49
C PRO A 219 -32.03 -13.43 -19.89
N SER A 220 -32.40 -13.09 -21.12
CA SER A 220 -32.24 -11.75 -21.73
C SER A 220 -33.07 -10.64 -21.09
N THR A 221 -33.88 -10.96 -20.09
CA THR A 221 -34.63 -10.00 -19.28
C THR A 221 -33.82 -9.43 -18.12
N ILE A 222 -32.67 -10.02 -17.81
CA ILE A 222 -31.79 -9.58 -16.72
C ILE A 222 -30.90 -8.44 -17.21
N SER A 223 -30.91 -7.33 -16.47
CA SER A 223 -30.05 -6.17 -16.71
C SER A 223 -28.83 -6.12 -15.77
N LYS A 224 -28.85 -6.86 -14.67
CA LYS A 224 -27.83 -6.81 -13.61
C LYS A 224 -27.59 -8.18 -12.95
N LEU A 225 -26.31 -8.52 -12.74
CA LEU A 225 -25.87 -9.59 -11.85
C LEU A 225 -25.37 -8.98 -10.54
N GLY A 226 -25.90 -9.44 -9.39
CA GLY A 226 -25.55 -8.94 -8.07
C GLY A 226 -24.11 -9.26 -7.62
N ASN A 227 -23.68 -8.63 -6.54
CA ASN A 227 -22.39 -8.91 -5.90
C ASN A 227 -22.34 -10.37 -5.44
N LYS A 228 -21.18 -11.03 -5.64
CA LYS A 228 -20.92 -12.41 -5.20
C LYS A 228 -21.95 -13.43 -5.71
N CYS A 229 -22.68 -13.11 -6.78
CA CYS A 229 -23.84 -13.89 -7.19
C CYS A 229 -23.51 -15.37 -7.46
N PHE A 230 -22.31 -15.67 -7.96
CA PHE A 230 -21.80 -17.01 -8.25
C PHE A 230 -20.46 -17.30 -7.53
N GLU A 231 -20.16 -16.60 -6.43
CA GLU A 231 -18.95 -16.85 -5.63
C GLU A 231 -18.90 -18.33 -5.20
N ASP A 232 -17.73 -18.97 -5.29
CA ASP A 232 -17.50 -20.37 -4.93
C ASP A 232 -18.42 -21.39 -5.65
N CYS A 233 -18.91 -21.06 -6.85
CA CYS A 233 -19.52 -22.03 -7.76
C CYS A 233 -18.43 -22.92 -8.40
N LEU A 234 -17.86 -23.83 -7.61
CA LEU A 234 -16.63 -24.55 -7.96
C LEU A 234 -16.73 -25.39 -9.24
N SER A 235 -17.90 -25.93 -9.57
CA SER A 235 -18.14 -26.75 -10.77
C SER A 235 -18.59 -25.95 -12.00
N LEU A 236 -18.82 -24.64 -11.87
CA LEU A 236 -19.37 -23.81 -12.92
C LEU A 236 -18.34 -23.69 -14.05
N ASN A 237 -18.61 -24.36 -15.16
CA ASN A 237 -17.72 -24.39 -16.32
C ASN A 237 -18.29 -23.62 -17.52
N LYS A 238 -19.61 -23.40 -17.54
CA LYS A 238 -20.31 -22.71 -18.62
C LYS A 238 -21.37 -21.75 -18.06
N ILE A 239 -21.30 -20.50 -18.47
CA ILE A 239 -22.32 -19.49 -18.21
C ILE A 239 -22.52 -18.61 -19.44
N ASN A 240 -23.78 -18.43 -19.85
CA ASN A 240 -24.14 -17.54 -20.95
C ASN A 240 -24.71 -16.23 -20.39
N ILE A 241 -23.99 -15.11 -20.60
CA ILE A 241 -24.44 -13.77 -20.19
C ILE A 241 -25.02 -13.04 -21.41
N PRO A 242 -26.31 -12.67 -21.40
CA PRO A 242 -26.97 -12.01 -22.54
C PRO A 242 -26.59 -10.53 -22.64
N SER A 243 -26.72 -9.96 -23.85
CA SER A 243 -26.44 -8.54 -24.14
C SER A 243 -27.39 -7.54 -23.46
N SER A 244 -28.37 -8.01 -22.69
CA SER A 244 -29.18 -7.17 -21.81
C SER A 244 -28.45 -6.77 -20.53
N VAL A 245 -27.42 -7.51 -20.12
CA VAL A 245 -26.68 -7.26 -18.89
C VAL A 245 -25.81 -6.02 -19.07
N THR A 246 -26.03 -5.03 -18.19
CA THR A 246 -25.31 -3.77 -18.13
C THR A 246 -24.42 -3.66 -16.90
N ILE A 247 -24.65 -4.47 -15.86
CA ILE A 247 -23.93 -4.43 -14.58
C ILE A 247 -23.56 -5.84 -14.13
N ILE A 248 -22.28 -6.06 -13.78
CA ILE A 248 -21.78 -7.26 -13.09
C ILE A 248 -21.21 -6.82 -11.74
N GLY A 249 -21.74 -7.33 -10.63
CA GLY A 249 -21.32 -6.93 -9.28
C GLY A 249 -19.95 -7.43 -8.83
N ASN A 250 -19.47 -6.94 -7.68
CA ASN A 250 -18.19 -7.31 -7.08
C ASN A 250 -18.10 -8.81 -6.81
N ASN A 251 -16.95 -9.44 -7.06
CA ASN A 251 -16.66 -10.84 -6.76
C ASN A 251 -17.67 -11.81 -7.40
N CYS A 252 -18.36 -11.41 -8.49
CA CYS A 252 -19.50 -12.15 -9.04
C CYS A 252 -19.18 -13.62 -9.35
N PHE A 253 -17.98 -13.93 -9.87
CA PHE A 253 -17.51 -15.27 -10.22
C PHE A 253 -16.29 -15.69 -9.40
N LYS A 254 -16.10 -15.10 -8.20
CA LYS A 254 -14.94 -15.42 -7.37
C LYS A 254 -14.87 -16.92 -7.08
N ASN A 255 -13.69 -17.51 -7.16
CA ASN A 255 -13.40 -18.93 -6.97
C ASN A 255 -14.20 -19.87 -7.87
N CYS A 256 -14.68 -19.44 -9.04
CA CYS A 256 -15.22 -20.34 -10.07
C CYS A 256 -14.09 -21.12 -10.75
N ILE A 257 -13.45 -22.04 -10.01
CA ILE A 257 -12.23 -22.73 -10.42
C ILE A 257 -12.37 -23.59 -11.68
N SER A 258 -13.58 -24.02 -12.04
CA SER A 258 -13.85 -24.80 -13.25
C SER A 258 -14.20 -23.95 -14.47
N LEU A 259 -14.33 -22.63 -14.31
CA LEU A 259 -14.70 -21.73 -15.39
C LEU A 259 -13.51 -21.57 -16.35
N THR A 260 -13.64 -22.15 -17.54
CA THR A 260 -12.54 -22.17 -18.54
C THR A 260 -12.63 -21.01 -19.51
N ARG A 261 -13.84 -20.56 -19.82
CA ARG A 261 -14.13 -19.43 -20.69
C ARG A 261 -15.42 -18.75 -20.23
N ILE A 262 -15.46 -17.43 -20.38
CA ILE A 262 -16.67 -16.62 -20.19
C ILE A 262 -16.68 -15.52 -21.25
N ASP A 263 -17.80 -15.39 -21.95
CA ASP A 263 -18.02 -14.32 -22.91
C ASP A 263 -18.79 -13.20 -22.21
N ILE A 264 -18.15 -12.03 -22.02
CA ILE A 264 -18.80 -10.85 -21.42
C ILE A 264 -19.36 -9.98 -22.54
N PRO A 265 -20.67 -9.68 -22.56
CA PRO A 265 -21.25 -8.90 -23.64
C PRO A 265 -20.78 -7.45 -23.61
N SER A 266 -20.70 -6.82 -24.80
CA SER A 266 -20.28 -5.41 -24.95
C SER A 266 -21.23 -4.40 -24.29
N SER A 267 -22.41 -4.85 -23.86
CA SER A 267 -23.40 -4.05 -23.15
C SER A 267 -23.03 -3.75 -21.70
N VAL A 268 -22.06 -4.44 -21.09
CA VAL A 268 -21.70 -4.24 -19.69
C VAL A 268 -20.99 -2.89 -19.52
N GLN A 269 -21.61 -1.99 -18.76
CA GLN A 269 -21.17 -0.63 -18.47
C GLN A 269 -20.46 -0.53 -17.11
N LEU A 270 -20.86 -1.33 -16.13
CA LEU A 270 -20.31 -1.32 -14.77
C LEU A 270 -19.89 -2.73 -14.37
N PHE A 271 -18.61 -2.89 -14.00
CA PHE A 271 -18.05 -4.11 -13.45
C PHE A 271 -17.71 -3.87 -11.99
N GLY A 272 -17.89 -4.91 -11.17
CA GLY A 272 -17.41 -4.92 -9.81
C GLY A 272 -15.94 -5.33 -9.73
N ASN A 273 -15.36 -5.11 -8.56
CA ASN A 273 -14.00 -5.54 -8.24
C ASN A 273 -13.92 -7.06 -8.12
N ASP A 274 -12.74 -7.64 -8.41
CA ASP A 274 -12.40 -9.04 -8.14
C ASP A 274 -13.36 -10.07 -8.74
N ILE A 275 -14.01 -9.74 -9.86
CA ILE A 275 -15.06 -10.58 -10.47
C ILE A 275 -14.58 -12.02 -10.69
N PHE A 276 -13.33 -12.21 -11.13
CA PHE A 276 -12.74 -13.51 -11.43
C PHE A 276 -11.62 -13.90 -10.46
N ASP A 277 -11.56 -13.29 -9.28
CA ASP A 277 -10.58 -13.67 -8.25
C ASP A 277 -10.67 -15.18 -7.98
N GLY A 278 -9.54 -15.89 -7.92
CA GLY A 278 -9.51 -17.34 -7.73
C GLY A 278 -9.99 -18.21 -8.91
N CYS A 279 -10.34 -17.65 -10.08
CA CYS A 279 -10.71 -18.42 -11.28
C CYS A 279 -9.50 -19.08 -11.97
N THR A 280 -8.93 -20.10 -11.33
CA THR A 280 -7.64 -20.72 -11.72
C THR A 280 -7.62 -21.41 -13.09
N SER A 281 -8.76 -21.80 -13.66
CA SER A 281 -8.86 -22.46 -14.98
C SER A 281 -9.22 -21.53 -16.13
N LEU A 282 -9.43 -20.24 -15.88
CA LEU A 282 -9.88 -19.29 -16.89
C LEU A 282 -8.75 -18.97 -17.86
N ILE A 283 -8.93 -19.30 -19.15
CA ILE A 283 -7.95 -19.08 -20.22
C ILE A 283 -8.60 -18.18 -21.27
N ASN A 284 -8.03 -16.99 -21.51
CA ASN A 284 -8.47 -16.00 -22.51
C ASN A 284 -9.90 -15.46 -22.30
N THR A 285 -10.02 -14.31 -21.62
CA THR A 285 -11.22 -13.48 -21.69
C THR A 285 -11.18 -12.64 -22.97
N ASN A 286 -11.62 -13.22 -24.09
CA ASN A 286 -11.88 -12.46 -25.32
C ASN A 286 -13.16 -11.62 -25.17
N SER A 287 -13.13 -10.60 -24.31
CA SER A 287 -14.05 -9.47 -24.36
C SER A 287 -13.67 -8.44 -23.29
N LEU A 288 -13.10 -7.33 -23.75
CA LEU A 288 -13.35 -5.98 -23.26
C LEU A 288 -13.62 -5.84 -21.74
N ILE A 289 -12.56 -5.77 -20.92
CA ILE A 289 -12.65 -5.44 -19.49
C ILE A 289 -12.95 -3.95 -19.35
N THR A 290 -14.22 -3.53 -19.31
CA THR A 290 -14.56 -2.12 -19.01
C THR A 290 -14.57 -2.00 -17.49
N THR A 291 -13.85 -1.06 -16.89
CA THR A 291 -14.38 -0.44 -15.68
C THR A 291 -13.69 0.84 -15.25
N GLN A 292 -14.52 1.83 -15.01
CA GLN A 292 -14.29 2.88 -14.03
C GLN A 292 -14.39 2.32 -12.62
N LEU A 293 -13.34 2.59 -11.83
CA LEU A 293 -13.25 2.59 -10.36
C LEU A 293 -13.39 1.23 -9.63
N PHE A 294 -12.30 0.69 -9.08
CA PHE A 294 -11.92 0.74 -7.65
C PHE A 294 -10.82 -0.28 -7.26
N ILE A 295 -9.89 0.22 -6.45
CA ILE A 295 -8.84 -0.38 -5.58
C ILE A 295 -9.33 -1.72 -4.94
N ASP A 296 -8.60 -2.83 -4.86
CA ASP A 296 -7.31 -3.12 -4.19
C ASP A 296 -6.70 -4.44 -4.71
N TYR A 297 -5.38 -4.58 -4.64
CA TYR A 297 -4.60 -5.65 -5.27
C TYR A 297 -4.22 -6.77 -4.30
N SER A 298 -4.88 -7.92 -4.38
CA SER A 298 -4.28 -9.18 -3.92
C SER A 298 -4.87 -10.41 -4.62
N ASP A 299 -4.05 -10.99 -5.49
CA ASP A 299 -4.05 -12.37 -6.01
C ASP A 299 -4.72 -12.74 -7.38
N LYS A 300 -3.85 -12.82 -8.39
CA LYS A 300 -3.62 -13.98 -9.28
C LYS A 300 -4.66 -14.38 -10.35
N CYS A 301 -4.84 -13.51 -11.34
CA CYS A 301 -4.92 -13.95 -12.75
C CYS A 301 -3.50 -14.11 -13.35
N THR A 302 -2.58 -14.81 -12.68
CA THR A 302 -1.16 -14.94 -13.08
C THR A 302 -0.95 -15.67 -14.41
N ARG A 303 -2.00 -16.29 -14.97
CA ARG A 303 -1.97 -17.00 -16.26
C ARG A 303 -2.43 -16.16 -17.45
N LEU A 304 -2.85 -14.92 -17.24
CA LEU A 304 -3.29 -14.05 -18.34
C LEU A 304 -2.09 -13.67 -19.21
N THR A 305 -2.13 -14.04 -20.48
CA THR A 305 -1.04 -13.77 -21.44
C THR A 305 -1.33 -12.58 -22.35
N SER A 306 -2.58 -12.21 -22.56
CA SER A 306 -2.96 -11.03 -23.35
C SER A 306 -4.29 -10.43 -22.88
N ILE A 307 -4.48 -9.14 -23.11
CA ILE A 307 -5.70 -8.41 -22.77
C ILE A 307 -5.98 -7.29 -23.77
N THR A 308 -7.25 -7.06 -24.09
CA THR A 308 -7.71 -5.88 -24.84
C THR A 308 -8.56 -4.99 -23.95
N ILE A 309 -8.10 -3.76 -23.76
CA ILE A 309 -8.75 -2.74 -22.95
C ILE A 309 -9.84 -2.02 -23.79
N PRO A 310 -11.06 -1.81 -23.29
CA PRO A 310 -12.16 -1.25 -24.06
C PRO A 310 -12.08 0.24 -24.33
N THR A 311 -12.63 0.64 -25.47
CA THR A 311 -12.72 2.03 -25.94
C THR A 311 -13.49 2.99 -25.03
N THR A 312 -14.21 2.50 -24.02
CA THR A 312 -14.88 3.34 -23.02
C THR A 312 -13.95 3.77 -21.88
N ILE A 313 -12.78 3.15 -21.73
CA ILE A 313 -11.84 3.48 -20.64
C ILE A 313 -10.97 4.66 -21.04
N SER A 314 -10.95 5.70 -20.22
CA SER A 314 -10.11 6.88 -20.41
C SER A 314 -8.84 6.91 -19.55
N ARG A 315 -8.70 6.01 -18.56
CA ARG A 315 -7.51 5.93 -17.70
C ARG A 315 -7.34 4.55 -17.07
N LEU A 316 -6.10 4.14 -16.85
CA LEU A 316 -5.76 2.99 -16.01
C LEU A 316 -5.26 3.49 -14.66
N GLU A 317 -5.83 2.96 -13.56
CA GLU A 317 -5.50 3.39 -12.20
C GLU A 317 -4.19 2.78 -11.68
N GLN A 318 -3.80 3.13 -10.46
CA GLN A 318 -2.62 2.58 -9.81
C GLN A 318 -2.68 1.04 -9.71
N ASN A 319 -1.52 0.40 -9.91
CA ASN A 319 -1.29 -1.04 -9.86
C ASN A 319 -2.09 -1.88 -10.88
N HIS A 320 -2.76 -1.28 -11.89
CA HIS A 320 -3.80 -1.93 -12.70
C HIS A 320 -3.52 -3.40 -13.13
N PHE A 321 -2.32 -3.64 -13.66
CA PHE A 321 -1.79 -4.92 -14.14
C PHE A 321 -0.50 -5.32 -13.41
N SER A 322 -0.24 -4.76 -12.23
CA SER A 322 0.98 -5.04 -11.49
C SER A 322 1.09 -6.55 -11.16
N LYS A 323 2.28 -7.13 -11.36
CA LYS A 323 2.62 -8.54 -11.08
C LYS A 323 1.90 -9.56 -11.96
N TYR A 324 1.35 -9.13 -13.10
CA TYR A 324 0.88 -10.06 -14.14
C TYR A 324 2.07 -10.67 -14.89
N PHE A 325 2.77 -11.60 -14.25
CA PHE A 325 4.08 -12.12 -14.71
C PHE A 325 4.05 -12.76 -16.10
N LEU A 326 2.91 -13.31 -16.52
CA LEU A 326 2.75 -13.97 -17.83
C LEU A 326 2.13 -13.07 -18.91
N LEU A 327 1.76 -11.82 -18.58
CA LEU A 327 1.14 -10.89 -19.53
C LEU A 327 2.18 -10.46 -20.57
N LYS A 328 1.92 -10.80 -21.83
CA LYS A 328 2.80 -10.55 -22.98
C LYS A 328 2.34 -9.37 -23.84
N GLU A 329 1.03 -9.20 -23.97
CA GLU A 329 0.40 -8.24 -24.89
C GLU A 329 -0.76 -7.50 -24.22
N VAL A 330 -0.79 -6.17 -24.38
CA VAL A 330 -1.86 -5.30 -23.88
C VAL A 330 -2.28 -4.36 -25.00
N THR A 331 -3.53 -4.48 -25.45
CA THR A 331 -4.10 -3.56 -26.44
C THR A 331 -4.81 -2.42 -25.71
N LEU A 332 -4.23 -1.22 -25.75
CA LEU A 332 -4.82 0.00 -25.17
C LEU A 332 -5.70 0.72 -26.20
N PRO A 333 -6.89 1.23 -25.83
CA PRO A 333 -7.72 2.01 -26.73
C PRO A 333 -7.20 3.45 -26.85
N THR A 334 -7.57 4.11 -27.93
CA THR A 334 -7.24 5.54 -28.17
C THR A 334 -7.91 6.51 -27.19
N SER A 335 -8.80 6.04 -26.33
CA SER A 335 -9.44 6.84 -25.28
C SER A 335 -8.56 7.06 -24.04
N ILE A 336 -7.50 6.27 -23.82
CA ILE A 336 -6.66 6.38 -22.62
C ILE A 336 -5.84 7.66 -22.63
N THR A 337 -6.05 8.52 -21.62
CA THR A 337 -5.30 9.75 -21.39
C THR A 337 -4.26 9.64 -20.27
N SER A 338 -4.35 8.63 -19.40
CA SER A 338 -3.36 8.45 -18.32
C SER A 338 -3.17 6.99 -17.89
N LEU A 339 -1.93 6.62 -17.55
CA LEU A 339 -1.55 5.38 -16.87
C LEU A 339 -1.16 5.68 -15.42
N GLY A 340 -1.75 4.99 -14.46
CA GLY A 340 -1.52 5.20 -13.03
C GLY A 340 -0.16 4.67 -12.54
N ASN A 341 0.15 4.95 -11.27
CA ASN A 341 1.39 4.47 -10.64
C ASN A 341 1.47 2.95 -10.68
N SER A 342 2.64 2.37 -10.97
CA SER A 342 2.86 0.91 -10.98
C SER A 342 1.88 0.12 -11.88
N CYS A 343 1.23 0.77 -12.86
CA CYS A 343 0.15 0.17 -13.65
C CYS A 343 0.56 -1.14 -14.34
N PHE A 344 1.80 -1.28 -14.79
CA PHE A 344 2.36 -2.50 -15.39
C PHE A 344 3.60 -3.00 -14.64
N SER A 345 3.79 -2.59 -13.39
CA SER A 345 4.98 -2.96 -12.59
C SER A 345 5.06 -4.47 -12.42
N GLU A 346 6.24 -5.05 -12.63
CA GLU A 346 6.52 -6.49 -12.58
C GLU A 346 5.74 -7.33 -13.64
N CYS A 347 5.29 -6.73 -14.75
CA CYS A 347 4.87 -7.48 -15.94
C CYS A 347 6.08 -8.07 -16.68
N ILE A 348 6.75 -9.05 -16.09
CA ILE A 348 8.06 -9.55 -16.55
C ILE A 348 8.03 -10.16 -17.97
N SER A 349 6.87 -10.62 -18.46
CA SER A 349 6.70 -11.17 -19.82
C SER A 349 6.24 -10.15 -20.87
N LEU A 350 5.93 -8.91 -20.47
CA LEU A 350 5.41 -7.88 -21.37
C LEU A 350 6.51 -7.48 -22.35
N ASN A 351 6.36 -7.85 -23.62
CA ASN A 351 7.42 -7.68 -24.61
C ASN A 351 7.26 -6.39 -25.44
N ASN A 352 6.02 -5.96 -25.63
CA ASN A 352 5.63 -4.77 -26.38
C ASN A 352 4.31 -4.22 -25.83
N ILE A 353 4.17 -2.90 -25.87
CA ILE A 353 2.94 -2.19 -25.55
C ILE A 353 2.83 -0.95 -26.45
N GLU A 354 1.73 -0.84 -27.19
CA GLU A 354 1.45 0.33 -27.99
C GLU A 354 0.72 1.37 -27.13
N LEU A 355 1.40 2.49 -26.86
CA LEU A 355 0.81 3.59 -26.10
C LEU A 355 -0.04 4.47 -27.03
N PRO A 356 -1.28 4.80 -26.66
CA PRO A 356 -2.17 5.59 -27.50
C PRO A 356 -1.70 7.05 -27.62
N SER A 357 -1.95 7.68 -28.77
CA SER A 357 -1.52 9.06 -29.06
C SER A 357 -2.18 10.12 -28.16
N SER A 358 -3.29 9.79 -27.51
CA SER A 358 -4.04 10.61 -26.55
C SER A 358 -3.46 10.59 -25.14
N LEU A 359 -2.44 9.77 -24.86
CA LEU A 359 -1.85 9.63 -23.53
C LEU A 359 -1.07 10.90 -23.11
N ILE A 360 -1.48 11.48 -21.98
CA ILE A 360 -0.94 12.73 -21.43
C ILE A 360 0.01 12.46 -20.25
N GLU A 361 -0.22 11.40 -19.48
CA GLU A 361 0.52 11.09 -18.25
C GLU A 361 0.81 9.59 -18.07
N ILE A 362 2.02 9.26 -17.62
CA ILE A 362 2.41 7.94 -17.11
C ILE A 362 2.84 8.07 -15.64
N GLY A 363 2.32 7.22 -14.76
CA GLY A 363 2.57 7.27 -13.33
C GLY A 363 3.96 6.78 -12.90
N THR A 364 4.29 7.00 -11.63
CA THR A 364 5.52 6.52 -10.98
C THR A 364 5.57 4.99 -11.00
N TYR A 365 6.73 4.39 -11.26
CA TYR A 365 6.93 2.92 -11.34
C TYR A 365 6.10 2.20 -12.42
N CYS A 366 5.46 2.91 -13.35
CA CYS A 366 4.45 2.33 -14.24
C CYS A 366 4.93 1.06 -14.99
N PHE A 367 6.16 1.02 -15.49
CA PHE A 367 6.76 -0.13 -16.18
C PHE A 367 7.97 -0.71 -15.42
N GLU A 368 8.04 -0.50 -14.11
CA GLU A 368 9.12 -1.02 -13.28
C GLU A 368 9.20 -2.56 -13.42
N TYR A 369 10.40 -3.13 -13.53
CA TYR A 369 10.60 -4.59 -13.69
C TYR A 369 9.90 -5.24 -14.91
N CYS A 370 9.53 -4.48 -15.96
CA CYS A 370 9.11 -5.06 -17.24
C CYS A 370 10.32 -5.64 -18.01
N SER A 371 10.90 -6.72 -17.50
CA SER A 371 12.21 -7.23 -17.93
C SER A 371 12.26 -7.76 -19.37
N SER A 372 11.12 -8.08 -19.98
CA SER A 372 11.02 -8.50 -21.39
C SER A 372 10.71 -7.36 -22.36
N LEU A 373 10.42 -6.15 -21.88
CA LEU A 373 10.03 -5.02 -22.73
C LEU A 373 11.22 -4.58 -23.57
N THR A 374 11.16 -4.79 -24.89
CA THR A 374 12.30 -4.55 -25.79
C THR A 374 12.33 -3.14 -26.38
N SER A 375 11.15 -2.56 -26.59
CA SER A 375 10.95 -1.20 -27.10
C SER A 375 9.64 -0.64 -26.59
N ILE A 376 9.58 0.68 -26.42
CA ILE A 376 8.34 1.41 -26.14
C ILE A 376 8.37 2.75 -26.87
N THR A 377 7.28 3.10 -27.55
CA THR A 377 7.16 4.39 -28.23
C THR A 377 6.35 5.34 -27.34
N LEU A 378 7.00 6.39 -26.85
CA LEU A 378 6.34 7.43 -26.07
C LEU A 378 5.56 8.38 -26.99
N PRO A 379 4.28 8.68 -26.71
CA PRO A 379 3.48 9.61 -27.50
C PRO A 379 4.06 11.04 -27.50
N SER A 380 3.95 11.76 -28.61
CA SER A 380 4.58 13.07 -28.79
C SER A 380 4.04 14.18 -27.88
N PHE A 381 2.81 14.03 -27.37
CA PHE A 381 2.13 15.03 -26.52
C PHE A 381 2.18 14.70 -25.02
N ILE A 382 2.87 13.61 -24.63
CA ILE A 382 2.95 13.21 -23.22
C ILE A 382 3.64 14.32 -22.41
N SER A 383 2.99 14.77 -21.34
CA SER A 383 3.47 15.92 -20.55
C SER A 383 4.19 15.51 -19.28
N LYS A 384 3.90 14.30 -18.77
CA LYS A 384 4.40 13.81 -17.49
C LYS A 384 4.63 12.31 -17.53
N ILE A 385 5.76 11.90 -16.99
CA ILE A 385 6.11 10.49 -16.76
C ILE A 385 6.73 10.43 -15.36
N GLY A 386 6.24 9.53 -14.52
CA GLY A 386 6.63 9.45 -13.12
C GLY A 386 8.03 8.89 -12.89
N LYS A 387 8.55 9.09 -11.68
CA LYS A 387 9.85 8.56 -11.25
C LYS A 387 9.91 7.03 -11.33
N TRP A 388 11.09 6.44 -11.48
CA TRP A 388 11.29 4.98 -11.63
C TRP A 388 10.47 4.29 -12.75
N CYS A 389 9.88 5.04 -13.69
CA CYS A 389 8.92 4.50 -14.65
C CYS A 389 9.45 3.30 -15.45
N PHE A 390 10.72 3.30 -15.87
CA PHE A 390 11.34 2.21 -16.62
C PHE A 390 12.44 1.48 -15.84
N PHE A 391 12.49 1.64 -14.51
CA PHE A 391 13.51 0.99 -13.70
C PHE A 391 13.48 -0.53 -13.89
N LYS A 392 14.64 -1.14 -14.14
CA LYS A 392 14.82 -2.57 -14.45
C LYS A 392 14.00 -3.10 -15.63
N CYS A 393 13.68 -2.25 -16.60
CA CYS A 393 13.33 -2.71 -17.96
C CYS A 393 14.57 -3.25 -18.67
N SER A 394 15.10 -4.39 -18.21
CA SER A 394 16.44 -4.89 -18.57
C SER A 394 16.62 -5.23 -20.05
N SER A 395 15.54 -5.49 -20.79
CA SER A 395 15.59 -5.80 -22.24
C SER A 395 15.37 -4.57 -23.13
N LEU A 396 15.09 -3.39 -22.56
CA LEU A 396 14.79 -2.17 -23.32
C LEU A 396 16.05 -1.71 -24.06
N LYS A 397 16.00 -1.70 -25.41
CA LYS A 397 17.18 -1.41 -26.25
C LYS A 397 17.35 0.06 -26.60
N SER A 398 16.24 0.76 -26.81
CA SER A 398 16.21 2.18 -27.13
C SER A 398 14.88 2.79 -26.67
N ILE A 399 14.91 4.09 -26.40
CA ILE A 399 13.72 4.88 -26.10
C ILE A 399 13.94 6.31 -26.59
N ASN A 400 12.92 6.86 -27.25
CA ASN A 400 12.91 8.25 -27.69
C ASN A 400 12.14 9.08 -26.68
N ILE A 401 12.81 10.03 -26.04
CA ILE A 401 12.20 10.93 -25.06
C ILE A 401 11.55 12.10 -25.81
N PRO A 402 10.23 12.34 -25.64
CA PRO A 402 9.54 13.44 -26.32
C PRO A 402 10.05 14.83 -25.89
N THR A 403 10.01 15.81 -26.79
CA THR A 403 10.44 17.21 -26.53
C THR A 403 9.53 17.99 -25.56
N THR A 404 8.41 17.40 -25.18
CA THR A 404 7.51 17.89 -24.12
C THR A 404 8.08 17.66 -22.73
N ILE A 405 8.92 16.64 -22.54
CA ILE A 405 9.52 16.29 -21.25
C ILE A 405 10.57 17.32 -20.84
N LYS A 406 10.49 17.77 -19.58
CA LYS A 406 11.37 18.77 -18.98
C LYS A 406 12.43 18.18 -18.05
N GLU A 407 12.15 17.03 -17.46
CA GLU A 407 13.04 16.40 -16.49
C GLU A 407 13.06 14.89 -16.71
N ILE A 408 14.25 14.30 -16.58
CA ILE A 408 14.44 12.87 -16.41
C ILE A 408 14.73 12.70 -14.91
N ASP A 409 13.77 12.18 -14.15
CA ASP A 409 13.84 12.15 -12.69
C ASP A 409 14.71 10.99 -12.16
N ASP A 410 14.69 10.77 -10.85
CA ASP A 410 15.47 9.73 -10.19
C ASP A 410 15.13 8.33 -10.71
N TRP A 411 16.16 7.49 -10.93
CA TRP A 411 16.06 6.07 -11.32
C TRP A 411 15.32 5.76 -12.62
N TYR A 412 15.06 6.77 -13.44
CA TYR A 412 14.11 6.70 -14.55
C TYR A 412 14.37 5.57 -15.55
N PHE A 413 15.64 5.36 -15.92
CA PHE A 413 16.14 4.26 -16.75
C PHE A 413 17.14 3.36 -16.00
N GLY A 414 17.14 3.42 -14.66
CA GLY A 414 18.08 2.65 -13.85
C GLY A 414 17.93 1.15 -14.13
N ALA A 415 19.05 0.45 -14.28
CA ALA A 415 19.18 -0.96 -14.62
C ALA A 415 18.45 -1.40 -15.91
N CYS A 416 18.25 -0.48 -16.87
CA CYS A 416 17.95 -0.83 -18.26
C CYS A 416 19.22 -1.37 -18.95
N SER A 417 19.63 -2.58 -18.59
CA SER A 417 20.94 -3.14 -18.94
C SER A 417 21.18 -3.37 -20.43
N SER A 418 20.13 -3.48 -21.26
CA SER A 418 20.22 -3.60 -22.73
C SER A 418 20.15 -2.28 -23.48
N LEU A 419 20.00 -1.14 -22.79
CA LEU A 419 19.82 0.17 -23.41
C LEU A 419 21.13 0.62 -24.06
N THR A 420 21.16 0.75 -25.39
CA THR A 420 22.40 1.02 -26.14
C THR A 420 22.64 2.49 -26.43
N SER A 421 21.56 3.27 -26.54
CA SER A 421 21.56 4.71 -26.80
C SER A 421 20.26 5.34 -26.29
N VAL A 422 20.36 6.60 -25.87
CA VAL A 422 19.21 7.43 -25.45
C VAL A 422 19.40 8.82 -26.04
N ASN A 423 18.40 9.32 -26.76
CA ASN A 423 18.38 10.71 -27.21
C ASN A 423 17.69 11.58 -26.16
N ILE A 424 18.46 12.44 -25.49
CA ILE A 424 17.93 13.41 -24.53
C ILE A 424 17.64 14.72 -25.29
N PRO A 425 16.38 15.14 -25.43
CA PRO A 425 16.06 16.36 -26.15
C PRO A 425 16.51 17.60 -25.37
N SER A 426 16.75 18.71 -26.08
CA SER A 426 17.13 20.01 -25.50
C SER A 426 16.03 20.65 -24.64
N SER A 427 14.84 20.06 -24.59
CA SER A 427 13.78 20.46 -23.65
C SER A 427 14.04 20.02 -22.22
N VAL A 428 14.90 19.03 -22.01
CA VAL A 428 15.23 18.48 -20.68
C VAL A 428 16.26 19.40 -20.01
N SER A 429 15.95 19.86 -18.80
CA SER A 429 16.82 20.72 -17.99
C SER A 429 17.43 20.03 -16.77
N LYS A 430 17.02 18.78 -16.48
CA LYS A 430 17.48 18.02 -15.31
C LYS A 430 17.58 16.51 -15.59
N LEU A 431 18.66 15.91 -15.10
CA LEU A 431 18.86 14.45 -14.99
C LEU A 431 18.99 14.09 -13.50
N GLY A 432 18.08 13.28 -12.96
CA GLY A 432 18.01 12.93 -11.54
C GLY A 432 19.06 11.92 -11.09
N ASN A 433 19.04 11.56 -9.81
CA ASN A 433 19.96 10.57 -9.25
C ASN A 433 19.71 9.19 -9.87
N TYR A 434 20.76 8.42 -10.13
CA TYR A 434 20.66 7.05 -10.67
C TYR A 434 19.90 6.94 -12.01
N CYS A 435 19.78 8.04 -12.76
CA CYS A 435 18.94 8.16 -13.95
C CYS A 435 19.22 7.08 -15.02
N PHE A 436 20.51 6.75 -15.25
CA PHE A 436 21.02 5.70 -16.13
C PHE A 436 21.95 4.72 -15.39
N TYR A 437 21.77 4.58 -14.07
CA TYR A 437 22.52 3.63 -13.24
C TYR A 437 22.44 2.21 -13.84
N GLU A 438 23.53 1.45 -13.91
CA GLU A 438 23.55 0.08 -14.47
C GLU A 438 22.99 -0.07 -15.91
N CYS A 439 23.02 0.98 -16.73
CA CYS A 439 22.80 0.88 -18.18
C CYS A 439 24.02 0.24 -18.87
N LYS A 440 24.27 -1.03 -18.58
CA LYS A 440 25.50 -1.78 -18.93
C LYS A 440 25.80 -1.86 -20.44
N SER A 441 24.82 -1.68 -21.32
CA SER A 441 24.99 -1.67 -22.78
C SER A 441 25.10 -0.28 -23.40
N LEU A 442 24.96 0.80 -22.61
CA LEU A 442 24.98 2.17 -23.12
C LEU A 442 26.38 2.50 -23.61
N THR A 443 26.52 2.74 -24.92
CA THR A 443 27.85 2.94 -25.55
C THR A 443 28.26 4.40 -25.68
N SER A 444 27.27 5.29 -25.80
CA SER A 444 27.46 6.74 -25.88
C SER A 444 26.20 7.44 -25.35
N ILE A 445 26.40 8.66 -24.84
CA ILE A 445 25.29 9.54 -24.48
C ILE A 445 25.66 11.00 -24.77
N SER A 446 24.69 11.75 -25.30
CA SER A 446 24.82 13.19 -25.52
C SER A 446 24.07 13.95 -24.42
N ILE A 447 24.80 14.74 -23.64
CA ILE A 447 24.24 15.59 -22.58
C ILE A 447 23.90 16.97 -23.19
N PRO A 448 22.64 17.41 -23.20
CA PRO A 448 22.27 18.74 -23.70
C PRO A 448 22.85 19.87 -22.85
N SER A 449 23.16 21.01 -23.47
CA SER A 449 23.67 22.22 -22.77
C SER A 449 22.66 22.90 -21.84
N THR A 450 21.40 22.46 -21.87
CA THR A 450 20.35 22.87 -20.93
C THR A 450 20.51 22.24 -19.54
N ILE A 451 21.24 21.12 -19.43
CA ILE A 451 21.54 20.49 -18.15
C ILE A 451 22.60 21.31 -17.40
N LYS A 452 22.34 21.57 -16.11
CA LYS A 452 23.25 22.30 -15.20
C LYS A 452 23.95 21.41 -14.19
N GLU A 453 23.36 20.27 -13.88
CA GLU A 453 23.84 19.39 -12.82
C GLU A 453 23.72 17.93 -13.27
N LEU A 454 24.79 17.16 -13.07
CA LEU A 454 24.75 15.71 -13.11
C LEU A 454 24.62 15.20 -11.68
N TRP A 455 23.55 14.47 -11.38
CA TRP A 455 23.27 14.05 -10.01
C TRP A 455 24.02 12.76 -9.63
N ASN A 456 23.92 12.35 -8.37
CA ASN A 456 24.66 11.21 -7.85
C ASN A 456 24.36 9.95 -8.67
N ASN A 457 25.39 9.18 -8.99
CA ASN A 457 25.28 7.89 -9.67
C ASN A 457 24.56 7.91 -11.03
N CYS A 458 24.40 9.06 -11.71
CA CYS A 458 23.58 9.12 -12.94
C CYS A 458 24.04 8.13 -14.02
N PHE A 459 25.34 7.88 -14.17
CA PHE A 459 25.93 6.93 -15.11
C PHE A 459 26.75 5.81 -14.45
N ASN A 460 26.59 5.59 -13.14
CA ASN A 460 27.35 4.56 -12.43
C ASN A 460 27.09 3.16 -13.03
N ILE A 461 28.13 2.34 -13.18
CA ILE A 461 28.09 0.98 -13.78
C ILE A 461 27.58 1.00 -15.24
N CYS A 462 27.76 2.11 -15.98
CA CYS A 462 27.60 2.11 -17.44
C CYS A 462 28.81 1.44 -18.11
N SER A 463 28.95 0.12 -17.94
CA SER A 463 30.17 -0.63 -18.25
C SER A 463 30.53 -0.71 -19.74
N SER A 464 29.64 -0.36 -20.67
CA SER A 464 29.94 -0.29 -22.12
C SER A 464 30.16 1.14 -22.63
N LEU A 465 30.05 2.16 -21.77
CA LEU A 465 30.19 3.56 -22.17
C LEU A 465 31.66 3.81 -22.52
N THR A 466 31.96 4.08 -23.78
CA THR A 466 33.35 4.25 -24.24
C THR A 466 33.80 5.71 -24.28
N SER A 467 32.83 6.61 -24.48
CA SER A 467 33.05 8.05 -24.44
C SER A 467 31.84 8.82 -23.93
N ILE A 468 32.09 9.96 -23.29
CA ILE A 468 31.05 10.90 -22.85
C ILE A 468 31.53 12.35 -23.05
N ASN A 469 30.60 13.24 -23.39
CA ASN A 469 30.84 14.67 -23.49
C ASN A 469 30.18 15.41 -22.31
N ILE A 470 30.98 16.07 -21.48
CA ILE A 470 30.55 16.90 -20.35
C ILE A 470 30.58 18.37 -20.79
N PRO A 471 29.42 19.01 -21.08
CA PRO A 471 29.39 20.38 -21.57
C PRO A 471 29.72 21.38 -20.45
N SER A 472 30.23 22.55 -20.85
CA SER A 472 30.52 23.71 -19.97
C SER A 472 29.30 24.25 -19.21
N SER A 473 28.09 23.80 -19.54
CA SER A 473 26.88 24.15 -18.78
C SER A 473 26.79 23.46 -17.42
N ILE A 474 27.56 22.38 -17.20
CA ILE A 474 27.56 21.60 -15.96
C ILE A 474 28.34 22.34 -14.87
N SER A 475 27.63 22.77 -13.84
CA SER A 475 28.19 23.46 -12.67
C SER A 475 28.21 22.61 -11.40
N LYS A 476 27.61 21.40 -11.42
CA LYS A 476 27.68 20.43 -10.32
C LYS A 476 27.70 19.00 -10.85
N ILE A 477 28.50 18.15 -10.21
CA ILE A 477 28.56 16.72 -10.50
C ILE A 477 28.46 15.95 -9.19
N GLY A 478 27.53 15.01 -9.15
CA GLY A 478 27.25 14.17 -8.00
C GLY A 478 28.30 13.09 -7.79
N ILE A 479 28.29 12.54 -6.59
CA ILE A 479 29.17 11.45 -6.16
C ILE A 479 28.97 10.24 -7.09
N GLU A 480 30.08 9.58 -7.44
CA GLU A 480 30.11 8.34 -8.21
C GLU A 480 29.38 8.43 -9.57
N CYS A 481 29.23 9.64 -10.13
CA CYS A 481 28.47 9.85 -11.36
C CYS A 481 28.94 8.96 -12.52
N LEU A 482 30.25 8.70 -12.63
CA LEU A 482 30.90 7.85 -13.64
C LEU A 482 31.66 6.67 -13.02
N PHE A 483 31.33 6.30 -11.78
CA PHE A 483 31.97 5.18 -11.10
C PHE A 483 31.67 3.86 -11.85
N GLU A 484 32.62 2.92 -11.82
CA GLU A 484 32.52 1.62 -12.53
C GLU A 484 32.13 1.70 -14.03
N CYS A 485 32.38 2.83 -14.70
CA CYS A 485 32.34 2.93 -16.17
C CYS A 485 33.58 2.26 -16.79
N THR A 486 33.69 0.95 -16.66
CA THR A 486 34.93 0.18 -16.95
C THR A 486 35.39 0.23 -18.41
N SER A 487 34.52 0.50 -19.39
CA SER A 487 34.92 0.69 -20.80
C SER A 487 35.24 2.13 -21.19
N LEU A 488 35.15 3.09 -20.25
CA LEU A 488 35.31 4.52 -20.54
C LEU A 488 36.77 4.86 -20.77
N ILE A 489 37.15 5.03 -22.03
CA ILE A 489 38.51 5.30 -22.47
C ILE A 489 38.76 6.78 -22.80
N GLU A 490 37.69 7.51 -23.14
CA GLU A 490 37.74 8.92 -23.55
C GLU A 490 36.66 9.74 -22.82
N ILE A 491 37.03 10.90 -22.28
CA ILE A 491 36.05 11.92 -21.87
C ILE A 491 36.36 13.21 -22.62
N ASN A 492 35.33 13.84 -23.17
CA ASN A 492 35.40 15.21 -23.67
C ASN A 492 34.82 16.13 -22.60
N ILE A 493 35.60 17.09 -22.13
CA ILE A 493 35.20 18.03 -21.08
C ILE A 493 35.58 19.44 -21.49
N ASP A 494 34.61 20.34 -21.46
CA ASP A 494 34.89 21.76 -21.57
C ASP A 494 35.53 22.27 -20.25
N ASN A 495 36.44 23.25 -20.35
CA ASN A 495 37.01 23.99 -19.21
C ASN A 495 37.72 23.13 -18.14
N ILE A 496 38.54 22.16 -18.56
CA ILE A 496 39.39 21.41 -17.63
C ILE A 496 40.40 22.36 -16.97
N GLN A 497 40.45 22.34 -15.66
CA GLN A 497 41.33 23.17 -14.85
C GLN A 497 42.57 22.41 -14.41
N PHE A 498 42.39 21.19 -13.92
CA PHE A 498 43.45 20.42 -13.27
C PHE A 498 43.10 18.93 -13.18
N ILE A 499 44.11 18.06 -13.11
CA ILE A 499 43.95 16.61 -12.99
C ILE A 499 45.00 16.10 -11.99
N ASP A 500 44.56 15.47 -10.90
CA ASP A 500 45.45 14.79 -9.95
C ASP A 500 45.41 13.26 -10.13
N ASP A 501 45.89 12.52 -9.14
CA ASP A 501 45.92 11.05 -9.19
C ASP A 501 44.55 10.38 -9.10
N GLU A 502 43.57 11.04 -8.46
CA GLU A 502 42.25 10.51 -8.11
C GLU A 502 41.11 11.21 -8.87
N LYS A 503 41.29 12.47 -9.29
CA LYS A 503 40.22 13.37 -9.76
C LYS A 503 40.61 14.27 -10.93
N ILE A 504 39.59 14.65 -11.70
CA ILE A 504 39.63 15.68 -12.75
C ILE A 504 38.79 16.86 -12.27
N TYR A 505 39.40 18.04 -12.18
CA TYR A 505 38.75 19.30 -11.79
C TYR A 505 38.44 20.15 -13.01
N ILE A 506 37.22 20.65 -13.06
CA ILE A 506 36.66 21.31 -14.23
C ILE A 506 35.83 22.51 -13.82
N ASN A 507 35.48 23.31 -14.83
CA ASN A 507 34.52 24.41 -14.78
C ASN A 507 35.03 25.71 -14.12
N GLU A 508 34.44 26.83 -14.56
CA GLU A 508 34.62 28.19 -14.03
C GLU A 508 33.27 28.90 -14.09
N PRO A 509 32.82 29.64 -13.04
CA PRO A 509 33.57 30.06 -11.86
C PRO A 509 33.48 29.10 -10.65
N ILE A 510 32.76 27.98 -10.77
CA ILE A 510 32.61 27.00 -9.69
C ILE A 510 33.48 25.79 -10.03
N LEU A 511 34.47 25.49 -9.17
CA LEU A 511 35.32 24.31 -9.34
C LEU A 511 34.58 23.07 -8.88
N VAL A 512 34.43 22.10 -9.77
CA VAL A 512 33.84 20.79 -9.46
C VAL A 512 34.78 19.68 -9.90
N SER A 513 34.61 18.49 -9.31
CA SER A 513 35.47 17.34 -9.60
C SER A 513 34.68 16.15 -10.10
N ILE A 514 35.31 15.32 -10.92
CA ILE A 514 34.90 13.94 -11.19
C ILE A 514 36.00 12.99 -10.75
N GLU A 515 35.64 11.84 -10.19
CA GLU A 515 36.58 10.74 -9.96
C GLU A 515 37.11 10.22 -11.31
N ILE A 516 38.40 9.90 -11.39
CA ILE A 516 39.01 9.35 -12.59
C ILE A 516 38.50 7.92 -12.78
N PRO A 517 37.77 7.62 -13.87
CA PRO A 517 37.37 6.25 -14.19
C PRO A 517 38.61 5.38 -14.40
N GLU A 518 38.58 4.13 -13.91
CA GLU A 518 39.72 3.22 -13.83
C GLU A 518 40.51 3.07 -15.14
N ASN A 519 39.81 3.02 -16.28
CA ASN A 519 40.39 2.78 -17.60
C ASN A 519 40.52 4.03 -18.48
N LEU A 520 40.32 5.23 -17.92
CA LEU A 520 40.39 6.49 -18.65
C LEU A 520 41.82 6.74 -19.16
N LYS A 521 41.97 6.95 -20.47
CA LYS A 521 43.27 7.22 -21.13
C LYS A 521 43.30 8.59 -21.79
N LEU A 522 42.19 8.98 -22.41
CA LEU A 522 42.10 10.17 -23.24
C LEU A 522 41.15 11.19 -22.61
N ILE A 523 41.59 12.43 -22.57
CA ILE A 523 40.79 13.58 -22.18
C ILE A 523 40.91 14.59 -23.32
N ASN A 524 39.78 15.01 -23.90
CA ASN A 524 39.74 15.88 -25.09
C ASN A 524 40.65 15.37 -26.22
N LYS A 525 40.63 14.05 -26.46
CA LYS A 525 41.46 13.35 -27.46
C LYS A 525 42.98 13.43 -27.24
N ARG A 526 43.44 13.77 -26.04
CA ARG A 526 44.86 13.82 -25.64
C ARG A 526 45.08 12.90 -24.44
N ASN A 527 46.31 12.42 -24.25
CA ASN A 527 46.64 11.60 -23.07
C ASN A 527 46.39 12.40 -21.77
N ALA A 528 45.72 11.78 -20.80
CA ALA A 528 45.53 12.37 -19.48
C ALA A 528 46.87 12.54 -18.77
N THR A 529 47.27 13.78 -18.46
CA THR A 529 48.48 14.09 -17.70
C THR A 529 48.11 14.44 -16.26
N LYS A 530 48.41 13.55 -15.33
CA LYS A 530 48.23 13.74 -13.89
C LYS A 530 49.33 14.65 -13.35
N GLN A 531 48.97 15.54 -12.43
CA GLN A 531 49.86 16.50 -11.78
C GLN A 531 49.75 16.35 -10.26
N ASN A 532 50.79 16.73 -9.52
CA ASN A 532 50.71 16.75 -8.07
C ASN A 532 49.76 17.88 -7.63
N ILE A 533 48.79 17.58 -6.76
CA ILE A 533 47.83 18.56 -6.22
C ILE A 533 48.52 19.77 -5.56
N ASP A 534 49.74 19.60 -5.04
CA ASP A 534 50.54 20.70 -4.47
C ASP A 534 50.95 21.76 -5.51
N GLU A 535 50.97 21.40 -6.79
CA GLU A 535 51.27 22.30 -7.92
C GLU A 535 50.02 23.01 -8.45
N PHE A 536 48.83 22.68 -7.93
CA PHE A 536 47.58 23.26 -8.39
C PHE A 536 47.49 24.75 -8.02
N ILE A 537 47.41 25.59 -9.05
CA ILE A 537 47.18 27.03 -8.91
C ILE A 537 45.74 27.33 -9.33
N PHE A 538 44.96 27.84 -8.40
CA PHE A 538 43.60 28.29 -8.69
C PHE A 538 43.59 29.46 -9.68
N SER A 539 42.76 29.34 -10.72
CA SER A 539 42.45 30.47 -11.58
C SER A 539 41.70 31.56 -10.80
N SER A 540 42.01 32.82 -11.08
CA SER A 540 41.34 33.99 -10.46
C SER A 540 39.84 34.08 -10.77
N SER A 541 39.36 33.36 -11.79
CA SER A 541 37.93 33.28 -12.14
C SER A 541 37.14 32.33 -11.23
N ILE A 542 37.81 31.41 -10.51
CA ILE A 542 37.15 30.48 -9.60
C ILE A 542 36.81 31.20 -8.30
N ASN A 543 35.52 31.18 -7.93
CA ASN A 543 35.00 31.83 -6.74
C ASN A 543 34.25 30.90 -5.77
N GLU A 544 34.05 29.63 -6.14
CA GLU A 544 33.42 28.62 -5.28
C GLU A 544 34.11 27.27 -5.46
N LEU A 545 34.34 26.56 -4.36
CA LEU A 545 34.62 25.13 -4.38
C LEU A 545 33.28 24.41 -4.26
N GLY A 546 32.85 23.75 -5.34
CA GLY A 546 31.53 23.15 -5.44
C GLY A 546 31.31 21.95 -4.53
N ASP A 547 30.08 21.45 -4.51
CA ASP A 547 29.72 20.27 -3.73
C ASP A 547 30.60 19.08 -4.14
N ASN A 548 31.07 18.30 -3.15
CA ASN A 548 31.91 17.11 -3.32
C ASN A 548 33.29 17.34 -4.00
N CYS A 549 33.77 18.58 -4.18
CA CYS A 549 34.98 18.91 -4.94
C CYS A 549 36.22 18.07 -4.53
N PHE A 550 36.42 17.83 -3.24
CA PHE A 550 37.49 16.98 -2.69
C PHE A 550 36.93 15.77 -1.92
N TYR A 551 35.68 15.36 -2.19
CA TYR A 551 35.04 14.19 -1.57
C TYR A 551 35.92 12.94 -1.64
N ASN A 552 36.14 12.28 -0.50
CA ASN A 552 36.98 11.12 -0.27
C ASN A 552 38.40 11.23 -0.86
N HIS A 553 38.96 12.44 -0.99
CA HIS A 553 40.32 12.58 -1.47
C HIS A 553 41.32 12.20 -0.36
N GLN A 554 41.74 10.93 -0.34
CA GLN A 554 42.43 10.32 0.80
C GLN A 554 43.90 10.72 0.90
N THR A 555 44.50 11.16 -0.19
CA THR A 555 45.91 11.59 -0.26
C THR A 555 46.11 13.08 0.03
N LEU A 556 45.04 13.89 0.04
CA LEU A 556 45.12 15.33 0.31
C LEU A 556 45.56 15.61 1.75
N THR A 557 46.76 16.18 1.92
CA THR A 557 47.33 16.49 3.25
C THR A 557 47.16 17.97 3.65
N SER A 558 47.15 18.87 2.67
CA SER A 558 46.92 20.31 2.80
C SER A 558 46.44 20.88 1.47
N ILE A 559 45.79 22.05 1.50
CA ILE A 559 45.39 22.79 0.30
C ILE A 559 45.40 24.29 0.60
N ASN A 560 45.93 25.10 -0.33
CA ASN A 560 45.90 26.55 -0.22
C ASN A 560 44.70 27.12 -0.98
N ILE A 561 43.64 27.50 -0.25
CA ILE A 561 42.43 28.09 -0.85
C ILE A 561 42.66 29.60 -1.05
N PRO A 562 42.56 30.12 -2.30
CA PRO A 562 42.82 31.53 -2.57
C PRO A 562 41.67 32.44 -2.12
N THR A 563 41.95 33.73 -1.99
CA THR A 563 40.97 34.75 -1.57
C THR A 563 39.88 35.04 -2.60
N SER A 564 39.94 34.48 -3.81
CA SER A 564 38.84 34.53 -4.77
C SER A 564 37.65 33.65 -4.35
N ILE A 565 37.90 32.60 -3.53
CA ILE A 565 36.86 31.68 -3.06
C ILE A 565 36.01 32.34 -1.98
N ASN A 566 34.70 32.39 -2.20
CA ASN A 566 33.72 32.89 -1.25
C ASN A 566 32.82 31.78 -0.65
N LYS A 567 32.86 30.56 -1.18
CA LYS A 567 32.01 29.45 -0.72
C LYS A 567 32.70 28.09 -0.82
N LEU A 568 32.50 27.28 0.22
CA LEU A 568 32.84 25.86 0.26
C LEU A 568 31.54 25.04 0.23
N GLY A 569 31.35 24.21 -0.79
CA GLY A 569 30.14 23.43 -1.01
C GLY A 569 29.90 22.32 0.02
N CYS A 570 28.74 21.69 -0.06
CA CYS A 570 28.39 20.53 0.75
C CYS A 570 29.34 19.36 0.46
N ASN A 571 29.78 18.67 1.51
CA ASN A 571 30.75 17.57 1.43
C ASN A 571 32.09 17.93 0.74
N CYS A 572 32.45 19.22 0.62
CA CYS A 572 33.60 19.65 -0.18
C CYS A 572 34.89 18.91 0.18
N PHE A 573 35.18 18.69 1.46
CA PHE A 573 36.33 17.91 1.97
C PHE A 573 35.89 16.66 2.75
N TYR A 574 34.69 16.15 2.50
CA TYR A 574 34.19 14.94 3.16
C TYR A 574 35.19 13.80 2.98
N GLY A 575 35.58 13.14 4.06
CA GLY A 575 36.44 11.96 4.00
C GLY A 575 37.89 12.22 3.56
N CYS A 576 38.35 13.48 3.50
CA CYS A 576 39.77 13.81 3.33
C CYS A 576 40.55 13.42 4.60
N SER A 577 40.77 12.11 4.80
CA SER A 577 41.24 11.56 6.07
C SER A 577 42.69 11.92 6.41
N SER A 578 43.48 12.32 5.42
CA SER A 578 44.88 12.74 5.58
C SER A 578 45.06 14.25 5.73
N LEU A 579 43.98 15.04 5.61
CA LEU A 579 44.02 16.50 5.72
C LEU A 579 44.35 16.91 7.15
N THR A 580 45.56 17.44 7.38
CA THR A 580 46.07 17.76 8.72
C THR A 580 45.73 19.17 9.20
N SER A 581 45.70 20.11 8.26
CA SER A 581 45.36 21.51 8.45
C SER A 581 44.81 22.11 7.16
N ILE A 582 43.99 23.15 7.30
CA ILE A 582 43.45 23.91 6.17
C ILE A 582 43.25 25.37 6.58
N THR A 583 43.64 26.29 5.72
CA THR A 583 43.39 27.72 5.91
C THR A 583 42.19 28.14 5.08
N ILE A 584 41.10 28.52 5.74
CA ILE A 584 39.90 29.05 5.08
C ILE A 584 40.08 30.57 4.93
N PRO A 585 40.08 31.13 3.70
CA PRO A 585 40.31 32.55 3.49
C PRO A 585 39.13 33.39 4.02
N THR A 586 39.41 34.63 4.40
CA THR A 586 38.43 35.57 4.97
C THR A 586 37.34 36.01 3.99
N SER A 587 37.49 35.69 2.71
CA SER A 587 36.48 35.87 1.67
C SER A 587 35.34 34.85 1.76
N VAL A 588 35.55 33.70 2.43
CA VAL A 588 34.54 32.64 2.54
C VAL A 588 33.40 33.08 3.45
N ILE A 589 32.19 33.15 2.91
CA ILE A 589 30.96 33.51 3.63
C ILE A 589 30.12 32.28 3.99
N GLU A 590 30.30 31.16 3.28
CA GLU A 590 29.53 29.93 3.47
C GLU A 590 30.41 28.68 3.47
N ILE A 591 30.20 27.81 4.47
CA ILE A 591 30.74 26.46 4.57
C ILE A 591 29.56 25.48 4.57
N GLY A 592 29.52 24.58 3.59
CA GLY A 592 28.41 23.67 3.36
C GLY A 592 28.23 22.58 4.42
N GLN A 593 27.11 21.87 4.34
CA GLN A 593 26.81 20.71 5.19
C GLN A 593 27.87 19.62 4.97
N TYR A 594 28.26 18.91 6.05
CA TYR A 594 29.27 17.84 5.99
C TYR A 594 30.64 18.25 5.39
N CYS A 595 30.95 19.54 5.28
CA CYS A 595 32.12 20.01 4.51
C CYS A 595 33.44 19.35 4.93
N PHE A 596 33.67 19.12 6.22
CA PHE A 596 34.87 18.46 6.76
C PHE A 596 34.55 17.15 7.48
N TYR A 597 33.41 16.53 7.19
CA TYR A 597 33.01 15.28 7.81
C TYR A 597 34.06 14.19 7.59
N LYS A 598 34.45 13.46 8.64
CA LYS A 598 35.52 12.42 8.60
C LYS A 598 36.89 12.92 8.12
N CYS A 599 37.21 14.21 8.24
CA CYS A 599 38.60 14.70 8.16
C CYS A 599 39.39 14.27 9.41
N LYS A 600 39.71 12.98 9.50
CA LYS A 600 40.20 12.34 10.74
C LYS A 600 41.54 12.87 11.24
N ALA A 601 42.43 13.29 10.34
CA ALA A 601 43.73 13.86 10.69
C ALA A 601 43.71 15.37 11.00
N LEU A 602 42.57 16.05 10.84
CA LEU A 602 42.48 17.50 11.00
C LEU A 602 42.66 17.87 12.48
N THR A 603 43.75 18.58 12.78
CA THR A 603 44.15 18.88 14.18
C THR A 603 43.62 20.20 14.70
N THR A 604 43.53 21.20 13.82
CA THR A 604 43.06 22.56 14.07
C THR A 604 42.38 23.12 12.82
N ILE A 605 41.44 24.04 13.01
CA ILE A 605 40.79 24.77 11.93
C ILE A 605 40.32 26.14 12.43
N ASN A 606 40.51 27.17 11.62
CA ASN A 606 40.04 28.51 11.91
C ASN A 606 38.86 28.85 10.99
N ILE A 607 37.69 29.11 11.59
CA ILE A 607 36.53 29.59 10.85
C ILE A 607 36.65 31.12 10.73
N PRO A 608 36.55 31.71 9.52
CA PRO A 608 36.69 33.14 9.35
C PRO A 608 35.45 33.90 9.85
N ILE A 609 35.64 35.15 10.29
CA ILE A 609 34.60 36.04 10.84
C ILE A 609 33.48 36.39 9.82
N SER A 610 33.73 36.14 8.55
CA SER A 610 32.77 36.29 7.44
C SER A 610 31.69 35.21 7.42
N VAL A 611 31.94 34.05 8.05
CA VAL A 611 30.98 32.94 8.12
C VAL A 611 29.98 33.21 9.24
N SER A 612 28.69 33.03 8.94
CA SER A 612 27.58 33.29 9.88
C SER A 612 26.95 32.04 10.49
N LYS A 613 27.24 30.85 9.93
CA LYS A 613 26.65 29.57 10.33
C LYS A 613 27.65 28.41 10.22
N ILE A 614 27.58 27.47 11.15
CA ILE A 614 28.19 26.14 11.00
C ILE A 614 27.04 25.18 10.64
N ARG A 615 27.11 24.52 9.49
CA ARG A 615 26.04 23.62 9.02
C ARG A 615 26.09 22.23 9.69
N ASP A 616 25.04 21.43 9.51
CA ASP A 616 24.93 20.09 10.09
C ASP A 616 26.15 19.23 9.75
N SER A 617 26.64 18.51 10.78
CA SER A 617 27.75 17.55 10.70
C SER A 617 29.03 18.10 10.04
N CYS A 618 29.23 19.42 10.00
CA CYS A 618 30.34 20.06 9.28
C CYS A 618 31.71 19.51 9.69
N PHE A 619 31.95 19.25 10.99
CA PHE A 619 33.19 18.70 11.53
C PHE A 619 32.98 17.35 12.24
N GLU A 620 31.89 16.64 11.94
CA GLU A 620 31.63 15.37 12.58
C GLU A 620 32.70 14.33 12.21
N CYS A 621 33.11 13.52 13.20
CA CYS A 621 34.22 12.56 13.07
C CYS A 621 35.60 13.19 12.73
N CYS A 622 35.80 14.49 12.94
CA CYS A 622 37.15 15.08 13.00
C CYS A 622 37.88 14.65 14.29
N SER A 623 38.24 13.38 14.37
CA SER A 623 38.69 12.71 15.60
C SER A 623 39.99 13.26 16.18
N SER A 624 40.85 13.87 15.37
CA SER A 624 42.10 14.51 15.81
C SER A 624 41.96 16.01 16.13
N LEU A 625 40.76 16.60 15.98
CA LEU A 625 40.55 18.02 16.24
C LEU A 625 40.70 18.31 17.73
N THR A 626 41.76 19.02 18.10
CA THR A 626 42.11 19.28 19.51
C THR A 626 41.50 20.57 20.06
N SER A 627 41.34 21.56 19.16
CA SER A 627 40.77 22.87 19.46
C SER A 627 40.14 23.46 18.20
N ILE A 628 39.11 24.28 18.41
CA ILE A 628 38.49 25.10 17.36
C ILE A 628 38.04 26.41 17.97
N ASN A 629 38.32 27.52 17.27
CA ASN A 629 37.79 28.83 17.63
C ASN A 629 36.53 29.11 16.83
N ILE A 630 35.39 29.27 17.52
CA ILE A 630 34.12 29.65 16.89
C ILE A 630 34.01 31.19 16.94
N PRO A 631 34.03 31.90 15.81
CA PRO A 631 33.98 33.36 15.80
C PRO A 631 32.61 33.89 16.23
N THR A 632 32.57 35.13 16.73
CA THR A 632 31.35 35.81 17.19
C THR A 632 30.33 36.11 16.09
N SER A 633 30.71 35.90 14.82
CA SER A 633 29.81 35.99 13.67
C SER A 633 28.86 34.79 13.57
N ILE A 634 29.16 33.65 14.20
CA ILE A 634 28.35 32.44 14.12
C ILE A 634 27.06 32.61 14.92
N SER A 635 25.94 32.78 14.23
CA SER A 635 24.60 32.91 14.80
C SER A 635 23.87 31.57 14.95
N GLU A 636 24.28 30.57 14.17
CA GLU A 636 23.61 29.26 14.09
C GLU A 636 24.64 28.13 13.98
N MET A 637 24.39 27.06 14.73
CA MET A 637 25.14 25.80 14.68
C MET A 637 24.18 24.68 14.28
N GLY A 638 24.60 23.83 13.35
CA GLY A 638 23.81 22.72 12.84
C GLY A 638 23.94 21.45 13.67
N ASN A 639 22.99 20.53 13.50
CA ASN A 639 22.94 19.26 14.22
C ASN A 639 24.24 18.47 14.01
N TYR A 640 24.73 17.82 15.07
CA TYR A 640 25.92 16.97 15.06
C TYR A 640 27.22 17.66 14.59
N CYS A 641 27.30 18.99 14.52
CA CYS A 641 28.41 19.69 13.85
C CYS A 641 29.82 19.38 14.40
N PHE A 642 29.95 18.96 15.66
CA PHE A 642 31.20 18.49 16.29
C PHE A 642 31.09 17.06 16.88
N SER A 643 30.09 16.28 16.47
CA SER A 643 29.90 14.91 16.93
C SER A 643 31.14 14.06 16.63
N PHE A 644 31.55 13.19 17.55
CA PHE A 644 32.75 12.34 17.47
C PHE A 644 34.08 13.11 17.29
N CYS A 645 34.15 14.40 17.64
CA CYS A 645 35.43 15.11 17.80
C CYS A 645 36.14 14.64 19.08
N SER A 646 36.63 13.39 19.07
CA SER A 646 37.11 12.68 20.25
C SER A 646 38.36 13.27 20.91
N SER A 647 39.13 14.13 20.22
CA SER A 647 40.30 14.82 20.78
C SER A 647 40.01 16.25 21.25
N LEU A 648 38.79 16.75 21.06
CA LEU A 648 38.44 18.13 21.42
C LEU A 648 38.41 18.25 22.94
N THR A 649 39.28 19.10 23.50
CA THR A 649 39.48 19.17 24.96
C THR A 649 38.67 20.28 25.62
N SER A 650 38.46 21.40 24.94
CA SER A 650 37.66 22.51 25.43
C SER A 650 37.08 23.30 24.26
N ILE A 651 35.94 23.96 24.50
CA ILE A 651 35.33 24.84 23.51
C ILE A 651 34.59 26.00 24.19
N THR A 652 34.63 27.17 23.55
CA THR A 652 33.84 28.34 23.96
C THR A 652 32.78 28.60 22.91
N ILE A 653 31.51 28.60 23.33
CA ILE A 653 30.39 28.99 22.48
C ILE A 653 30.37 30.53 22.41
N PRO A 654 30.17 31.16 21.25
CA PRO A 654 30.10 32.61 21.16
C PRO A 654 28.74 33.16 21.64
N THR A 655 28.70 34.44 21.99
CA THR A 655 27.50 35.13 22.51
C THR A 655 26.37 35.28 21.48
N SER A 656 26.65 35.01 20.22
CA SER A 656 25.71 35.04 19.11
C SER A 656 24.87 33.77 18.98
N VAL A 657 25.28 32.66 19.60
CA VAL A 657 24.55 31.38 19.55
C VAL A 657 23.44 31.36 20.59
N ILE A 658 22.22 31.07 20.14
CA ILE A 658 20.99 31.03 20.95
C ILE A 658 20.68 29.60 21.43
N GLU A 659 20.96 28.59 20.61
CA GLU A 659 20.66 27.19 20.94
C GLU A 659 21.83 26.30 20.53
N LEU A 660 22.16 25.33 21.39
CA LEU A 660 23.02 24.22 20.98
C LEU A 660 22.16 23.13 20.34
N PRO A 661 22.42 22.76 19.07
CA PRO A 661 21.58 21.86 18.30
C PRO A 661 21.73 20.40 18.75
N ASP A 662 20.90 19.52 18.18
CA ASP A 662 20.90 18.10 18.51
C ASP A 662 22.26 17.47 18.19
N GLY A 663 22.82 16.71 19.13
CA GLY A 663 24.05 15.94 18.97
C GLY A 663 25.33 16.76 18.77
N CYS A 664 25.29 18.08 18.99
CA CYS A 664 26.40 19.01 18.66
C CYS A 664 27.78 18.50 19.10
N PHE A 665 27.91 17.99 20.33
CA PHE A 665 29.14 17.44 20.93
C PHE A 665 28.98 15.97 21.33
N ASN A 666 28.09 15.23 20.67
CA ASN A 666 27.89 13.81 20.93
C ASN A 666 29.22 13.04 20.77
N ASP A 667 29.55 12.18 21.72
CA ASP A 667 30.77 11.36 21.75
C ASP A 667 32.09 12.18 21.66
N CYS A 668 32.09 13.44 22.08
CA CYS A 668 33.31 14.23 22.34
C CYS A 668 33.98 13.74 23.63
N THR A 669 34.55 12.53 23.59
CA THR A 669 35.02 11.79 24.77
C THR A 669 36.13 12.47 25.55
N SER A 670 36.96 13.33 24.93
CA SER A 670 38.02 14.10 25.61
C SER A 670 37.59 15.50 26.07
N LEU A 671 36.34 15.90 25.86
CA LEU A 671 35.87 17.25 26.23
C LEU A 671 35.88 17.42 27.74
N LEU A 672 36.81 18.22 28.27
CA LEU A 672 37.00 18.46 29.70
C LEU A 672 36.09 19.56 30.22
N SER A 673 35.91 20.62 29.43
CA SER A 673 35.12 21.79 29.77
C SER A 673 34.47 22.43 28.54
N ILE A 674 33.34 23.08 28.76
CA ILE A 674 32.67 23.92 27.77
C ILE A 674 32.20 25.22 28.42
N THR A 675 32.44 26.33 27.74
CA THR A 675 31.98 27.65 28.19
C THR A 675 30.74 28.05 27.40
N LEU A 676 29.58 28.04 28.07
CA LEU A 676 28.31 28.53 27.55
C LEU A 676 28.15 30.03 27.88
N GLN A 677 27.67 30.82 26.92
CA GLN A 677 27.38 32.25 27.10
C GLN A 677 25.93 32.46 27.50
N SER A 678 25.62 33.61 28.11
CA SER A 678 24.28 33.97 28.60
C SER A 678 23.21 34.09 27.51
N SER A 679 23.60 34.01 26.23
CA SER A 679 22.68 33.96 25.08
C SER A 679 22.02 32.60 24.89
N VAL A 680 22.64 31.51 25.37
CA VAL A 680 22.16 30.15 25.13
C VAL A 680 20.88 29.90 25.92
N SER A 681 19.76 29.65 25.23
CA SER A 681 18.44 29.42 25.81
C SER A 681 18.01 27.95 25.82
N ALA A 682 18.64 27.08 25.03
CA ALA A 682 18.29 25.67 24.97
C ALA A 682 19.49 24.77 24.63
N LEU A 683 19.44 23.54 25.15
CA LEU A 683 20.35 22.45 24.81
C LEU A 683 19.57 21.34 24.09
N GLY A 684 19.99 20.98 22.88
CA GLY A 684 19.36 19.97 22.04
C GLY A 684 19.47 18.54 22.57
N ASN A 685 18.79 17.62 21.90
CA ASN A 685 18.85 16.19 22.18
C ASN A 685 20.27 15.67 21.95
N TYR A 686 20.78 14.78 22.79
CA TYR A 686 22.11 14.18 22.68
C TYR A 686 23.29 15.19 22.65
N CYS A 687 23.07 16.46 23.00
CA CYS A 687 24.05 17.53 22.77
C CYS A 687 25.45 17.22 23.37
N PHE A 688 25.51 16.64 24.57
CA PHE A 688 26.74 16.21 25.23
C PHE A 688 26.76 14.69 25.50
N ASN A 689 25.93 13.92 24.82
CA ASN A 689 25.84 12.47 25.02
C ASN A 689 27.24 11.85 24.90
N LYS A 690 27.61 10.97 25.84
CA LYS A 690 28.92 10.30 25.90
C LYS A 690 30.14 11.24 25.95
N CYS A 691 29.97 12.48 26.40
CA CYS A 691 31.10 13.34 26.80
C CYS A 691 31.74 12.84 28.11
N LYS A 692 32.43 11.70 28.05
CA LYS A 692 32.90 10.94 29.22
C LYS A 692 33.88 11.71 30.11
N SER A 693 34.63 12.66 29.57
CA SER A 693 35.62 13.46 30.30
C SER A 693 35.09 14.79 30.84
N LEU A 694 33.84 15.16 30.53
CA LEU A 694 33.27 16.45 30.92
C LEU A 694 33.11 16.50 32.44
N LYS A 695 33.88 17.34 33.12
CA LYS A 695 33.92 17.37 34.60
C LYS A 695 32.82 18.22 35.21
N SER A 696 32.55 19.35 34.58
CA SER A 696 31.56 20.34 35.03
C SER A 696 31.07 21.16 33.86
N ILE A 697 29.82 21.62 33.95
CA ILE A 697 29.24 22.57 32.99
C ILE A 697 28.43 23.62 33.75
N ASN A 698 28.64 24.89 33.40
CA ASN A 698 27.84 25.99 33.93
C ASN A 698 26.65 26.23 33.01
N ILE A 699 25.48 25.71 33.39
CA ILE A 699 24.23 25.98 32.66
C ILE A 699 23.77 27.41 33.01
N GLN A 700 23.63 28.25 31.98
CA GLN A 700 23.23 29.64 32.14
C GLN A 700 21.76 29.78 32.55
N THR A 701 21.42 30.86 33.25
CA THR A 701 20.04 31.15 33.70
C THR A 701 19.07 31.47 32.57
N SER A 702 19.59 31.68 31.35
CA SER A 702 18.81 31.82 30.12
C SER A 702 18.26 30.47 29.61
N VAL A 703 18.83 29.34 30.04
CA VAL A 703 18.43 28.02 29.54
C VAL A 703 17.07 27.60 30.12
N SER A 704 16.11 27.32 29.23
CA SER A 704 14.75 26.89 29.57
C SER A 704 14.49 25.41 29.28
N ARG A 705 15.32 24.77 28.45
CA ARG A 705 15.16 23.38 28.01
C ARG A 705 16.48 22.61 27.96
N ILE A 706 16.45 21.36 28.42
CA ILE A 706 17.48 20.33 28.21
C ILE A 706 16.85 19.19 27.41
N GLY A 707 17.43 18.85 26.25
CA GLY A 707 16.93 17.81 25.36
C GLY A 707 17.11 16.38 25.85
N VAL A 708 16.50 15.43 25.13
CA VAL A 708 16.56 13.98 25.38
C VAL A 708 18.02 13.52 25.39
N SER A 709 18.43 12.74 26.38
CA SER A 709 19.79 12.19 26.50
C SER A 709 20.93 13.24 26.42
N CYS A 710 20.65 14.51 26.73
CA CYS A 710 21.62 15.60 26.58
C CYS A 710 22.96 15.34 27.29
N PHE A 711 22.97 14.86 28.54
CA PHE A 711 24.16 14.50 29.31
C PHE A 711 24.24 12.99 29.60
N ASN A 712 23.61 12.18 28.74
CA ASN A 712 23.62 10.72 28.88
C ASN A 712 25.06 10.19 28.82
N GLU A 713 25.43 9.28 29.71
CA GLU A 713 26.77 8.69 29.80
C GLU A 713 27.92 9.71 30.01
N CYS A 714 27.64 10.90 30.56
CA CYS A 714 28.65 11.86 31.01
C CYS A 714 29.27 11.43 32.35
N GLN A 715 30.07 10.37 32.35
CA GLN A 715 30.52 9.69 33.57
C GLN A 715 31.42 10.53 34.49
N SER A 716 32.17 11.50 33.95
CA SER A 716 33.00 12.40 34.78
C SER A 716 32.27 13.64 35.28
N LEU A 717 31.00 13.84 34.89
CA LEU A 717 30.23 15.04 35.21
C LEU A 717 29.78 15.00 36.67
N ASN A 718 30.60 15.54 37.57
CA ASN A 718 30.39 15.47 39.00
C ASN A 718 29.80 16.76 39.59
N ASN A 719 29.74 17.84 38.80
CA ASN A 719 29.23 19.12 39.26
C ASN A 719 28.44 19.79 38.14
N ILE A 720 27.12 19.84 38.31
CA ILE A 720 26.21 20.58 37.43
C ILE A 720 25.20 21.33 38.28
N LYS A 721 25.08 22.63 38.06
CA LYS A 721 24.01 23.44 38.66
C LYS A 721 22.85 23.50 37.69
N ILE A 722 21.66 23.16 38.16
CA ILE A 722 20.42 23.21 37.39
C ILE A 722 19.68 24.52 37.78
N PRO A 723 19.65 25.55 36.90
CA PRO A 723 18.91 26.77 37.17
C PRO A 723 17.40 26.52 37.24
N THR A 724 16.69 27.35 38.01
CA THR A 724 15.21 27.31 38.12
C THR A 724 14.50 27.73 36.84
N SER A 725 15.23 28.28 35.85
CA SER A 725 14.70 28.64 34.54
C SER A 725 14.35 27.44 33.66
N ILE A 726 14.90 26.25 33.96
CA ILE A 726 14.65 25.05 33.16
C ILE A 726 13.26 24.50 33.49
N THR A 727 12.36 24.54 32.51
CA THR A 727 10.98 24.05 32.63
C THR A 727 10.74 22.76 31.85
N LEU A 728 11.65 22.41 30.93
CA LEU A 728 11.53 21.24 30.06
C LEU A 728 12.78 20.36 30.16
N PHE A 729 12.60 19.12 30.56
CA PHE A 729 13.64 18.10 30.58
C PHE A 729 13.28 16.97 29.63
N GLY A 730 14.23 16.58 28.79
CA GLY A 730 14.08 15.42 27.93
C GLY A 730 14.31 14.11 28.69
N LYS A 731 13.69 13.05 28.22
CA LYS A 731 13.91 11.68 28.70
C LYS A 731 15.41 11.34 28.71
N SER A 732 15.88 10.64 29.73
CA SER A 732 17.26 10.15 29.87
C SER A 732 18.34 11.25 29.87
N CYS A 733 17.99 12.53 30.02
CA CYS A 733 18.95 13.63 29.89
C CYS A 733 20.12 13.60 30.89
N PHE A 734 20.00 12.87 31.99
CA PHE A 734 21.04 12.66 33.00
C PHE A 734 21.33 11.18 33.29
N PHE A 735 20.89 10.26 32.41
CA PHE A 735 21.12 8.83 32.61
C PHE A 735 22.61 8.50 32.57
N ASN A 736 23.11 7.78 33.57
CA ASN A 736 24.50 7.34 33.72
C ASN A 736 25.51 8.50 33.73
N CYS A 737 25.13 9.67 34.26
CA CYS A 737 26.06 10.79 34.48
C CYS A 737 26.69 10.74 35.89
N GLY A 738 27.88 11.33 36.05
CA GLY A 738 28.65 11.25 37.31
C GLY A 738 27.94 11.80 38.55
N CYS A 739 27.01 12.73 38.37
CA CYS A 739 26.22 13.37 39.43
C CYS A 739 24.75 12.89 39.46
N GLU A 740 24.43 11.77 38.80
CA GLU A 740 23.06 11.24 38.71
C GLU A 740 22.38 11.10 40.09
N GLU A 741 23.08 10.52 41.07
CA GLU A 741 22.54 10.31 42.42
C GLU A 741 22.30 11.60 43.20
N GLU A 742 23.06 12.66 42.92
CA GLU A 742 22.83 13.99 43.50
C GLU A 742 21.60 14.64 42.86
N LEU A 743 21.50 14.58 41.52
CA LEU A 743 20.40 15.14 40.77
C LEU A 743 19.06 14.47 41.08
N LYS A 744 19.04 13.16 41.36
CA LYS A 744 17.84 12.43 41.82
C LYS A 744 17.23 12.99 43.12
N ARG A 745 18.02 13.70 43.94
CA ARG A 745 17.53 14.35 45.17
C ARG A 745 16.79 15.66 44.91
N ASN A 746 16.94 16.24 43.71
CA ASN A 746 16.25 17.46 43.32
C ASN A 746 14.84 17.12 42.80
N THR A 747 13.81 17.49 43.57
CA THR A 747 12.41 17.22 43.24
C THR A 747 11.89 17.98 42.02
N SER A 748 12.62 18.99 41.53
CA SER A 748 12.25 19.71 40.30
C SER A 748 12.62 18.97 39.02
N ILE A 749 13.38 17.88 39.09
CA ILE A 749 13.83 17.10 37.93
C ILE A 749 12.93 15.86 37.76
N PRO A 750 12.25 15.69 36.61
CA PRO A 750 11.43 14.51 36.35
C PRO A 750 12.20 13.19 36.42
N ARG A 751 11.56 12.12 36.91
CA ARG A 751 12.20 10.78 37.04
C ARG A 751 12.67 10.20 35.71
N GLU A 752 11.92 10.44 34.63
CA GLU A 752 12.25 10.00 33.28
C GLU A 752 13.62 10.51 32.78
N CYS A 753 14.18 11.56 33.39
CA CYS A 753 15.53 12.06 33.09
C CYS A 753 16.64 11.06 33.41
N PHE A 754 16.35 10.06 34.25
CA PHE A 754 17.28 9.05 34.75
C PHE A 754 16.91 7.64 34.30
N GLU A 755 15.96 7.50 33.37
CA GLU A 755 15.52 6.20 32.86
C GLU A 755 16.19 5.88 31.53
N LYS A 756 16.25 4.59 31.20
CA LYS A 756 16.85 4.09 29.95
C LYS A 756 15.98 4.34 28.72
#